data_AF-A0A814WGD7-F1
#
_entry.id   AF-A0A814WGD7-F1
#
_cell.length_a   1.000
_cell.length_b   1.000
_cell.length_c   1.000
_cell.angle_alpha   90.00
_cell.angle_beta   90.00
_cell.angle_gamma   90.00
#
_symmetry.space_group_name_H-M   'P 1'
#
loop_
_entity.id
_entity.type
_entity.pdbx_description
1 polymer ?
#
loop_
_entity_poly.entity_id
_entity_poly.type
_entity_poly.pdbx_seq_one_letter_code
_entity_poly.pdbx_strand_id
1 'polypeptide(L)'
;MPPTKDADEKSIANLVEKYIDENDVMIFSKSWCPYCKKIKDALKSAKIEFHSIELDKMDEGDQIQKELFKKTKQETVPNIFIKQQHIGGCDKTLEALKSGRVATLLNPPESERKHKKVDNDDLDSKDADEKANANLVEKYIVENDVMIFSKSWCPYCTKVKDALRSAKIEFYSIELDKMGRDLSLFKLLIYIFIYYLAEGDQIQNALINKTEQDTVPNIFIKQQHIGGCDKTLEALKSGRVATLLNPPESEKKHKKVENDDLDSYDYDLIVIGGGSGGLACSKEARSFEKKVCVLDFVKPTPIGTTWGLGGTCVNVGCIPKKLMHQASLIGEYVHDSVDYGWSQLDQARQHSWSKMIESIQQYIRSLNFKYRVDLRSKGVTYENSYGEFLSPHRLKLTDKKGKTKEITGEKIVVAVGGRPKYPDIEGDQQYGITSDDLFSLKYDPGKTIVVGASYVALECAGFLHGIGREVQIFVRSILLRGFDQQMASKIGDYMSTIGMKFHYQRIPTRLECLEEGKPGKLRLHYRQTLESGEIEESYEDCNTVLFAIGREACTNELNLDKIGIEVNKANGFKIKTKEEQSIDIPWLYAIGDCIDEQTMPPGQPLELTPVAIQAGQLLAKRMFSNSTIKMDYYNVPTTVFTPIEYGAIGYSEEDALSKFGEDNIEIFHSEFVPLEWSICHHRDQVKTMSYCKLIVDKNTDRVIGFHVLSPNAGEITQGYALGMRLGATKNDFDMTIGIHPTCAENLTTLSVTKSSGDSAAQEGC
;
A
#
# COMPACT_ATOMS: atom_id res chain seq x y z
N MET A 1 -33.19 -36.76 14.23
CA MET A 1 -34.39 -37.08 13.43
C MET A 1 -33.98 -37.10 11.98
N PRO A 2 -34.36 -38.09 11.16
CA PRO A 2 -34.19 -37.93 9.72
C PRO A 2 -35.10 -36.77 9.26
N PRO A 3 -34.66 -35.93 8.31
CA PRO A 3 -35.48 -34.82 7.82
C PRO A 3 -36.81 -35.37 7.30
N THR A 4 -37.91 -34.79 7.78
CA THR A 4 -39.27 -35.12 7.34
C THR A 4 -39.43 -34.69 5.88
N LYS A 5 -40.19 -35.45 5.08
CA LYS A 5 -40.52 -35.13 3.68
C LYS A 5 -40.93 -33.67 3.43
N ASP A 6 -41.55 -33.03 4.42
CA ASP A 6 -41.98 -31.63 4.36
C ASP A 6 -40.81 -30.62 4.32
N ALA A 7 -39.62 -30.98 4.84
CA ALA A 7 -38.44 -30.12 4.81
C ALA A 7 -37.78 -30.10 3.42
N ASP A 8 -37.75 -31.24 2.73
CA ASP A 8 -37.25 -31.35 1.35
C ASP A 8 -38.21 -30.67 0.35
N GLU A 9 -39.52 -30.80 0.52
CA GLU A 9 -40.49 -30.11 -0.37
C GLU A 9 -40.38 -28.58 -0.27
N LYS A 10 -40.14 -28.04 0.93
CA LYS A 10 -39.95 -26.61 1.14
C LYS A 10 -38.62 -26.11 0.54
N SER A 11 -37.59 -26.95 0.57
CA SER A 11 -36.29 -26.69 -0.05
C SER A 11 -36.38 -26.61 -1.59
N ILE A 12 -37.10 -27.54 -2.21
CA ILE A 12 -37.29 -27.57 -3.67
C ILE A 12 -38.16 -26.39 -4.15
N ALA A 13 -39.21 -26.03 -3.41
CA ALA A 13 -40.02 -24.86 -3.74
C ALA A 13 -39.20 -23.57 -3.74
N ASN A 14 -38.37 -23.35 -2.71
CA ASN A 14 -37.47 -22.20 -2.62
C ASN A 14 -36.43 -22.20 -3.77
N LEU A 15 -35.93 -23.37 -4.16
CA LEU A 15 -34.98 -23.49 -5.27
C LEU A 15 -35.62 -23.12 -6.62
N VAL A 16 -36.86 -23.55 -6.87
CA VAL A 16 -37.60 -23.18 -8.09
C VAL A 16 -37.88 -21.67 -8.14
N GLU A 17 -38.25 -21.07 -7.01
CA GLU A 17 -38.43 -19.61 -6.89
C GLU A 17 -37.13 -18.87 -7.15
N LYS A 18 -36.03 -19.29 -6.53
CA LYS A 18 -34.69 -18.73 -6.75
C LYS A 18 -34.31 -18.70 -8.24
N TYR A 19 -34.49 -19.81 -8.97
CA TYR A 19 -34.19 -19.84 -10.40
C TYR A 19 -35.07 -18.90 -11.23
N ILE A 20 -36.34 -18.73 -10.86
CA ILE A 20 -37.28 -17.82 -11.56
C ILE A 20 -36.97 -16.36 -11.23
N ASP A 21 -36.55 -16.06 -10.00
CA ASP A 21 -36.33 -14.70 -9.51
C ASP A 21 -34.98 -14.13 -9.97
N GLU A 22 -33.93 -14.97 -10.00
CA GLU A 22 -32.58 -14.56 -10.40
C GLU A 22 -32.41 -14.39 -11.92
N ASN A 23 -33.38 -14.84 -12.74
CA ASN A 23 -33.25 -14.87 -14.19
C ASN A 23 -34.42 -14.20 -14.91
N ASP A 24 -34.12 -13.17 -15.70
CA ASP A 24 -35.12 -12.43 -16.48
C ASP A 24 -35.91 -13.29 -17.47
N VAL A 25 -35.27 -14.32 -18.04
CA VAL A 25 -35.91 -15.37 -18.83
C VAL A 25 -35.41 -16.72 -18.34
N MET A 26 -36.30 -17.49 -17.71
CA MET A 26 -35.98 -18.81 -17.15
C MET A 26 -36.70 -19.91 -17.91
N ILE A 27 -35.96 -20.94 -18.37
CA ILE A 27 -36.49 -22.07 -19.13
C ILE A 27 -36.19 -23.39 -18.41
N PHE A 28 -37.23 -24.02 -17.88
CA PHE A 28 -37.16 -25.40 -17.42
C PHE A 28 -37.37 -26.35 -18.61
N SER A 29 -36.35 -27.16 -18.89
CA SER A 29 -36.19 -27.92 -20.14
C SER A 29 -35.91 -29.40 -19.86
N LYS A 30 -35.98 -30.23 -20.91
CA LYS A 30 -35.34 -31.55 -20.92
C LYS A 30 -34.45 -31.67 -22.15
N SER A 31 -33.29 -32.29 -22.00
CA SER A 31 -32.21 -32.25 -23.00
C SER A 31 -32.58 -32.91 -24.33
N TRP A 32 -33.52 -33.85 -24.30
CA TRP A 32 -34.06 -34.54 -25.47
C TRP A 32 -35.30 -33.86 -26.08
N CYS A 33 -35.88 -32.83 -25.46
CA CYS A 33 -37.14 -32.25 -25.92
C CYS A 33 -36.95 -31.33 -27.14
N PRO A 34 -37.56 -31.65 -28.30
CA PRO A 34 -37.41 -30.86 -29.52
C PRO A 34 -38.03 -29.46 -29.40
N TYR A 35 -39.11 -29.31 -28.62
CA TYR A 35 -39.77 -28.03 -28.38
C TYR A 35 -38.94 -27.10 -27.50
N CYS A 36 -38.19 -27.65 -26.54
CA CYS A 36 -37.22 -26.90 -25.75
C CYS A 36 -36.09 -26.35 -26.62
N LYS A 37 -35.54 -27.18 -27.52
CA LYS A 37 -34.51 -26.71 -28.46
C LYS A 37 -35.05 -25.59 -29.38
N LYS A 38 -36.24 -25.79 -29.94
CA LYS A 38 -36.89 -24.82 -30.84
C LYS A 38 -37.06 -23.44 -30.19
N ILE A 39 -37.50 -23.37 -28.93
CA ILE A 39 -37.69 -22.07 -28.26
C ILE A 39 -36.36 -21.42 -27.87
N LYS A 40 -35.36 -22.21 -27.45
CA LYS A 40 -34.00 -21.72 -27.17
C LYS A 40 -33.37 -21.09 -28.41
N ASP A 41 -33.52 -21.74 -29.56
CA ASP A 41 -33.00 -21.22 -30.84
C ASP A 41 -33.74 -19.95 -31.28
N ALA A 42 -35.06 -19.88 -31.04
CA ALA A 42 -35.86 -18.69 -31.33
C ALA A 42 -35.47 -17.48 -30.45
N LEU A 43 -35.25 -17.69 -29.15
CA LEU A 43 -34.79 -16.65 -28.23
C LEU A 43 -33.37 -16.18 -28.56
N LYS A 44 -32.44 -17.10 -28.89
CA LYS A 44 -31.10 -16.76 -29.39
C LYS A 44 -31.16 -15.92 -30.66
N SER A 45 -32.02 -16.30 -31.61
CA SER A 45 -32.21 -15.57 -32.87
C SER A 45 -32.78 -14.17 -32.63
N ALA A 46 -33.63 -14.01 -31.61
CA ALA A 46 -34.15 -12.72 -31.15
C ALA A 46 -33.16 -11.92 -30.29
N LYS A 47 -31.93 -12.43 -30.06
CA LYS A 47 -30.92 -11.85 -29.17
C LYS A 47 -31.43 -11.63 -27.74
N ILE A 48 -32.29 -12.52 -27.25
CA ILE A 48 -32.78 -12.51 -25.87
C ILE A 48 -31.96 -13.52 -25.08
N GLU A 49 -31.26 -13.05 -24.06
CA GLU A 49 -30.55 -13.91 -23.11
C GLU A 49 -31.53 -14.67 -22.23
N PHE A 50 -31.20 -15.93 -21.92
CA PHE A 50 -32.00 -16.77 -21.03
C PHE A 50 -31.13 -17.75 -20.27
N HIS A 51 -31.60 -18.11 -19.08
CA HIS A 51 -31.07 -19.23 -18.33
C HIS A 51 -31.94 -20.47 -18.56
N SER A 52 -31.32 -21.65 -18.61
CA SER A 52 -32.07 -22.90 -18.76
C SER A 52 -31.44 -24.05 -18.02
N ILE A 53 -32.27 -24.78 -17.28
CA ILE A 53 -31.89 -26.03 -16.63
C ILE A 53 -32.55 -27.22 -17.30
N GLU A 54 -31.79 -28.32 -17.42
CA GLU A 54 -32.24 -29.57 -18.01
C GLU A 54 -32.65 -30.53 -16.90
N LEU A 55 -33.96 -30.67 -16.66
CA LEU A 55 -34.52 -31.44 -15.55
C LEU A 55 -34.17 -32.93 -15.64
N ASP A 56 -33.96 -33.48 -16.83
CA ASP A 56 -33.53 -34.87 -17.01
C ASP A 56 -32.05 -35.13 -16.66
N LYS A 57 -31.29 -34.08 -16.35
CA LYS A 57 -29.86 -34.17 -15.97
C LYS A 57 -29.61 -33.78 -14.51
N MET A 58 -30.66 -33.53 -13.74
CA MET A 58 -30.59 -33.15 -12.33
C MET A 58 -31.17 -34.27 -11.48
N ASP A 59 -30.51 -34.57 -10.36
CA ASP A 59 -30.97 -35.61 -9.43
C ASP A 59 -32.35 -35.27 -8.83
N GLU A 60 -32.63 -33.98 -8.60
CA GLU A 60 -33.92 -33.48 -8.11
C GLU A 60 -34.91 -33.07 -9.22
N GLY A 61 -34.59 -33.35 -10.49
CA GLY A 61 -35.35 -32.83 -11.64
C GLY A 61 -36.83 -33.22 -11.68
N ASP A 62 -37.17 -34.45 -11.26
CA ASP A 62 -38.56 -34.91 -11.15
C ASP A 62 -39.34 -34.19 -10.03
N GLN A 63 -38.65 -33.79 -8.95
CA GLN A 63 -39.24 -33.05 -7.84
C GLN A 63 -39.51 -31.59 -8.27
N ILE A 64 -38.54 -30.98 -8.95
CA ILE A 64 -38.70 -29.65 -9.57
C ILE A 64 -39.86 -29.67 -10.58
N GLN A 65 -39.99 -30.70 -11.41
CA GLN A 65 -41.09 -30.80 -12.37
C GLN A 65 -42.47 -30.88 -11.69
N LYS A 66 -42.58 -31.60 -10.57
CA LYS A 66 -43.82 -31.65 -9.77
C LYS A 66 -44.15 -30.29 -9.17
N GLU A 67 -43.15 -29.56 -8.67
CA GLU A 67 -43.36 -28.24 -8.08
C GLU A 67 -43.74 -27.20 -9.14
N LEU A 68 -43.10 -27.25 -10.30
CA LEU A 68 -43.50 -26.46 -11.47
C LEU A 68 -44.95 -26.75 -11.87
N PHE A 69 -45.39 -28.01 -11.86
CA PHE A 69 -46.79 -28.35 -12.12
C PHE A 69 -47.73 -27.77 -11.05
N LYS A 70 -47.35 -27.82 -9.76
CA LYS A 70 -48.16 -27.18 -8.70
C LYS A 70 -48.32 -25.68 -8.97
N LYS A 71 -47.24 -24.99 -9.38
CA LYS A 71 -47.17 -23.53 -9.63
C LYS A 71 -47.86 -23.09 -10.92
N THR A 72 -47.66 -23.82 -12.02
CA THR A 72 -48.10 -23.38 -13.36
C THR A 72 -49.26 -24.15 -13.94
N LYS A 73 -49.61 -25.30 -13.33
CA LYS A 73 -50.52 -26.31 -13.87
C LYS A 73 -50.10 -26.86 -15.24
N GLN A 74 -48.81 -26.76 -15.59
CA GLN A 74 -48.25 -27.31 -16.82
C GLN A 74 -47.29 -28.47 -16.50
N GLU A 75 -47.63 -29.68 -16.94
CA GLU A 75 -46.79 -30.88 -16.74
C GLU A 75 -45.66 -30.98 -17.77
N THR A 76 -45.81 -30.34 -18.93
CA THR A 76 -44.89 -30.46 -20.07
C THR A 76 -43.79 -29.41 -20.05
N VAL A 77 -42.62 -29.78 -20.59
CA VAL A 77 -41.51 -28.85 -20.90
C VAL A 77 -41.57 -28.43 -22.38
N PRO A 78 -41.11 -27.21 -22.74
CA PRO A 78 -40.49 -26.21 -21.87
C PRO A 78 -41.52 -25.51 -20.98
N ASN A 79 -41.14 -25.19 -19.75
CA ASN A 79 -41.93 -24.34 -18.85
C ASN A 79 -41.14 -23.03 -18.67
N ILE A 80 -41.70 -21.93 -19.16
CA ILE A 80 -40.94 -20.69 -19.43
C ILE A 80 -41.52 -19.53 -18.63
N PHE A 81 -40.63 -18.80 -17.97
CA PHE A 81 -40.93 -17.60 -17.21
C PHE A 81 -40.16 -16.41 -17.78
N ILE A 82 -40.81 -15.25 -17.83
CA ILE A 82 -40.20 -13.98 -18.22
C ILE A 82 -40.58 -12.95 -17.18
N LYS A 83 -39.59 -12.32 -16.52
CA LYS A 83 -39.77 -11.43 -15.36
C LYS A 83 -40.74 -12.03 -14.34
N GLN A 84 -40.45 -13.27 -13.93
CA GLN A 84 -41.24 -14.07 -12.98
C GLN A 84 -42.65 -14.47 -13.45
N GLN A 85 -43.13 -13.97 -14.59
CA GLN A 85 -44.43 -14.33 -15.16
C GLN A 85 -44.33 -15.61 -16.00
N HIS A 86 -45.14 -16.61 -15.67
CA HIS A 86 -45.24 -17.83 -16.47
C HIS A 86 -45.91 -17.56 -17.84
N ILE A 87 -45.18 -17.84 -18.92
CA ILE A 87 -45.65 -17.65 -20.30
C ILE A 87 -46.27 -18.92 -20.86
N GLY A 88 -45.73 -20.08 -20.46
CA GLY A 88 -46.18 -21.40 -20.90
C GLY A 88 -45.15 -22.15 -21.73
N GLY A 89 -45.65 -23.10 -22.52
CA GLY A 89 -44.87 -23.93 -23.44
C GLY A 89 -44.39 -23.23 -24.70
N CYS A 90 -43.72 -24.01 -25.56
CA CYS A 90 -43.07 -23.53 -26.78
C CYS A 90 -43.99 -22.66 -27.67
N ASP A 91 -45.21 -23.13 -27.96
CA ASP A 91 -46.11 -22.42 -28.88
C ASP A 91 -46.58 -21.07 -28.32
N LYS A 92 -46.93 -21.01 -27.04
CA LYS A 92 -47.34 -19.77 -26.36
C LYS A 92 -46.21 -18.75 -26.31
N THR A 93 -44.98 -19.21 -26.07
CA THR A 93 -43.82 -18.32 -26.02
C THR A 93 -43.40 -17.86 -27.42
N LEU A 94 -43.52 -18.71 -28.45
CA LEU A 94 -43.31 -18.29 -29.85
C LEU A 94 -44.36 -17.27 -30.30
N GLU A 95 -45.62 -17.43 -29.90
CA GLU A 95 -46.67 -16.46 -30.15
C GLU A 95 -46.37 -15.13 -29.44
N ALA A 96 -45.98 -15.18 -28.17
CA ALA A 96 -45.60 -13.99 -27.41
C ALA A 96 -44.35 -13.28 -27.98
N LEU A 97 -43.41 -14.01 -28.57
CA LEU A 97 -42.27 -13.42 -29.29
C LEU A 97 -42.73 -12.69 -30.55
N LYS A 98 -43.61 -13.32 -31.34
CA LYS A 98 -44.14 -12.71 -32.57
C LYS A 98 -45.01 -11.49 -32.32
N SER A 99 -45.79 -11.52 -31.24
CA SER A 99 -46.68 -10.41 -30.88
C SER A 99 -45.94 -9.25 -30.20
N GLY A 100 -44.62 -9.35 -30.01
CA GLY A 100 -43.82 -8.37 -29.25
C GLY A 100 -44.04 -8.41 -27.74
N ARG A 101 -44.92 -9.28 -27.23
CA ARG A 101 -45.25 -9.39 -25.80
C ARG A 101 -44.04 -9.75 -24.96
N VAL A 102 -43.13 -10.58 -25.47
CA VAL A 102 -41.87 -10.88 -24.76
C VAL A 102 -41.02 -9.63 -24.59
N ALA A 103 -40.88 -8.81 -25.62
CA ALA A 103 -40.14 -7.55 -25.53
C ALA A 103 -40.83 -6.56 -24.58
N THR A 104 -42.18 -6.50 -24.57
CA THR A 104 -42.96 -5.70 -23.62
C THR A 104 -42.80 -6.19 -22.18
N LEU A 105 -42.74 -7.50 -21.94
CA LEU A 105 -42.54 -8.04 -20.59
C LEU A 105 -41.12 -7.78 -20.08
N LEU A 106 -40.12 -7.86 -20.96
CA LEU A 106 -38.74 -7.53 -20.62
C LEU A 106 -38.53 -6.01 -20.45
N ASN A 107 -39.29 -5.20 -21.19
CA ASN A 107 -39.21 -3.73 -21.21
C ASN A 107 -40.63 -3.10 -21.27
N PRO A 108 -41.37 -3.04 -20.14
CA PRO A 108 -42.74 -2.51 -20.15
C PRO A 108 -42.79 -0.99 -20.38
N PRO A 109 -43.78 -0.48 -21.14
CA PRO A 109 -43.96 0.95 -21.38
C PRO A 109 -44.31 1.72 -20.10
N GLU A 110 -43.91 3.00 -20.03
CA GLU A 110 -43.91 3.84 -18.83
C GLU A 110 -45.25 3.95 -18.08
N SER A 111 -46.38 3.73 -18.76
CA SER A 111 -47.72 3.89 -18.21
C SER A 111 -48.16 2.81 -17.20
N GLU A 112 -47.49 1.66 -17.14
CA GLU A 112 -47.82 0.56 -16.19
C GLU A 112 -46.89 0.49 -14.97
N ARG A 113 -45.96 1.44 -14.79
CA ARG A 113 -45.04 1.52 -13.63
C ARG A 113 -45.70 2.01 -12.31
N LYS A 114 -47.00 1.81 -12.11
CA LYS A 114 -47.68 2.24 -10.88
C LYS A 114 -48.38 1.09 -10.15
N HIS A 115 -47.98 0.95 -8.88
CA HIS A 115 -48.49 0.10 -7.80
C HIS A 115 -47.89 -1.30 -7.64
N LYS A 116 -46.69 -1.34 -7.04
CA LYS A 116 -46.40 -2.10 -5.80
C LYS A 116 -45.18 -1.47 -5.12
N LYS A 117 -45.31 -1.12 -3.83
CA LYS A 117 -44.21 -0.66 -2.98
C LYS A 117 -43.28 -1.84 -2.69
N VAL A 118 -42.07 -1.82 -3.22
CA VAL A 118 -40.86 -2.51 -2.72
C VAL A 118 -39.67 -1.62 -3.10
N ASP A 119 -38.65 -1.62 -2.26
CA ASP A 119 -37.66 -0.55 -2.02
C ASP A 119 -36.81 -0.09 -3.22
N ASN A 120 -36.49 1.22 -3.19
CA ASN A 120 -35.76 2.00 -4.19
C ASN A 120 -34.23 1.79 -4.10
N ASP A 121 -33.63 0.80 -4.76
CA ASP A 121 -32.15 0.78 -4.90
C ASP A 121 -31.59 0.40 -6.29
N ASP A 122 -32.34 -0.27 -7.18
CA ASP A 122 -31.77 -0.77 -8.45
C ASP A 122 -31.96 0.10 -9.70
N LEU A 123 -32.78 1.16 -9.65
CA LEU A 123 -32.92 2.12 -10.77
C LEU A 123 -31.81 3.18 -10.80
N ASP A 124 -31.08 3.37 -9.69
CA ASP A 124 -29.98 4.33 -9.61
C ASP A 124 -28.66 3.77 -10.20
N SER A 125 -28.50 2.46 -10.38
CA SER A 125 -27.22 1.85 -10.78
C SER A 125 -26.90 1.96 -12.28
N LYS A 126 -27.85 1.75 -13.18
CA LYS A 126 -27.62 1.90 -14.64
C LYS A 126 -27.48 3.37 -15.06
N ASP A 127 -28.30 4.25 -14.48
CA ASP A 127 -28.15 5.69 -14.66
C ASP A 127 -26.84 6.18 -14.03
N ALA A 128 -26.39 5.59 -12.92
CA ALA A 128 -25.07 5.86 -12.36
C ALA A 128 -23.93 5.37 -13.27
N ASP A 129 -24.04 4.22 -13.93
CA ASP A 129 -23.02 3.66 -14.81
C ASP A 129 -22.87 4.47 -16.11
N GLU A 130 -24.00 4.82 -16.73
CA GLU A 130 -24.00 5.64 -17.94
C GLU A 130 -23.48 7.06 -17.62
N LYS A 131 -23.89 7.62 -16.48
CA LYS A 131 -23.38 8.91 -15.97
C LYS A 131 -21.91 8.83 -15.57
N ALA A 132 -21.43 7.73 -15.00
CA ALA A 132 -20.04 7.52 -14.64
C ALA A 132 -19.15 7.41 -15.89
N ASN A 133 -19.59 6.66 -16.90
CA ASN A 133 -18.90 6.55 -18.18
C ASN A 133 -18.88 7.88 -18.94
N ALA A 134 -19.98 8.63 -18.94
CA ALA A 134 -20.05 9.98 -19.48
C ALA A 134 -19.10 10.94 -18.74
N ASN A 135 -19.07 10.89 -17.40
CA ASN A 135 -18.15 11.68 -16.58
C ASN A 135 -16.68 11.32 -16.85
N LEU A 136 -16.38 10.04 -17.10
CA LEU A 136 -15.03 9.57 -17.41
C LEU A 136 -14.58 10.05 -18.80
N VAL A 137 -15.46 9.98 -19.81
CA VAL A 137 -15.23 10.57 -21.14
C VAL A 137 -14.98 12.07 -21.02
N GLU A 138 -15.82 12.79 -20.26
CA GLU A 138 -15.66 14.23 -20.02
C GLU A 138 -14.33 14.54 -19.37
N LYS A 139 -13.95 13.79 -18.34
CA LYS A 139 -12.68 13.94 -17.64
C LYS A 139 -11.50 13.83 -18.60
N TYR A 140 -11.45 12.79 -19.43
CA TYR A 140 -10.37 12.62 -20.41
C TYR A 140 -10.31 13.77 -21.44
N ILE A 141 -11.46 14.31 -21.84
CA ILE A 141 -11.54 15.44 -22.77
C ILE A 141 -11.08 16.74 -22.11
N VAL A 142 -11.40 16.95 -20.83
CA VAL A 142 -11.05 18.17 -20.08
C VAL A 142 -9.57 18.18 -19.66
N GLU A 143 -9.03 17.04 -19.25
CA GLU A 143 -7.64 16.93 -18.76
C GLU A 143 -6.59 16.97 -19.87
N ASN A 144 -6.97 16.80 -21.14
CA ASN A 144 -6.04 16.68 -22.26
C ASN A 144 -6.33 17.71 -23.37
N ASP A 145 -5.29 18.47 -23.75
CA ASP A 145 -5.39 19.49 -24.80
C ASP A 145 -5.74 18.92 -26.17
N VAL A 146 -5.26 17.71 -26.47
CA VAL A 146 -5.66 16.90 -27.63
C VAL A 146 -5.95 15.49 -27.14
N MET A 147 -7.20 15.05 -27.29
CA MET A 147 -7.67 13.75 -26.84
C MET A 147 -8.17 12.91 -28.02
N ILE A 148 -7.71 11.67 -28.13
CA ILE A 148 -8.07 10.71 -29.19
C ILE A 148 -8.67 9.45 -28.58
N PHE A 149 -9.92 9.15 -28.92
CA PHE A 149 -10.50 7.83 -28.67
C PHE A 149 -10.33 6.95 -29.91
N SER A 150 -9.65 5.82 -29.76
CA SER A 150 -9.08 5.00 -30.83
C SER A 150 -9.37 3.51 -30.64
N LYS A 151 -9.11 2.71 -31.66
CA LYS A 151 -8.94 1.25 -31.55
C LYS A 151 -7.60 0.82 -32.17
N SER A 152 -6.90 -0.11 -31.54
CA SER A 152 -5.52 -0.46 -31.87
C SER A 152 -5.34 -1.09 -33.24
N TRP A 153 -6.40 -1.72 -33.77
CA TRP A 153 -6.44 -2.31 -35.11
C TRP A 153 -6.91 -1.32 -36.20
N CYS A 154 -7.35 -0.11 -35.85
CA CYS A 154 -7.96 0.81 -36.81
C CYS A 154 -6.91 1.62 -37.61
N PRO A 155 -6.81 1.47 -38.94
CA PRO A 155 -5.82 2.18 -39.75
C PRO A 155 -6.05 3.69 -39.82
N TYR A 156 -7.31 4.14 -39.72
CA TYR A 156 -7.65 5.57 -39.68
C TYR A 156 -7.19 6.23 -38.38
N CYS A 157 -7.21 5.50 -37.25
CA CYS A 157 -6.67 5.99 -35.99
C CYS A 157 -5.15 6.19 -36.09
N THR A 158 -4.43 5.21 -36.66
CA THR A 158 -2.98 5.32 -36.91
C THR A 158 -2.66 6.50 -37.81
N LYS A 159 -3.40 6.67 -38.91
CA LYS A 159 -3.21 7.78 -39.86
C LYS A 159 -3.33 9.16 -39.21
N VAL A 160 -4.29 9.36 -38.31
CA VAL A 160 -4.44 10.63 -37.57
C VAL A 160 -3.30 10.85 -36.57
N LYS A 161 -2.94 9.81 -35.81
CA LYS A 161 -1.85 9.87 -34.83
C LYS A 161 -0.53 10.23 -35.51
N ASP A 162 -0.24 9.63 -36.66
CA ASP A 162 0.98 9.91 -37.41
C ASP A 162 0.97 11.32 -38.01
N ALA A 163 -0.19 11.80 -38.47
CA ALA A 163 -0.34 13.19 -38.93
C ALA A 163 -0.12 14.21 -37.80
N LEU A 164 -0.66 13.97 -36.60
CA LEU A 164 -0.45 14.83 -35.42
C LEU A 164 1.02 14.81 -34.98
N ARG A 165 1.66 13.63 -34.94
CA ARG A 165 3.11 13.50 -34.66
C ARG A 165 3.97 14.25 -35.68
N SER A 166 3.63 14.14 -36.97
CA SER A 166 4.34 14.84 -38.05
C SER A 166 4.22 16.36 -37.93
N ALA A 167 3.08 16.82 -37.42
CA ALA A 167 2.82 18.23 -37.11
C ALA A 167 3.37 18.68 -35.74
N LYS A 168 4.08 17.80 -35.00
CA LYS A 168 4.62 18.05 -33.65
C LYS A 168 3.55 18.46 -32.63
N ILE A 169 2.36 17.89 -32.75
CA ILE A 169 1.25 18.11 -31.82
C ILE A 169 1.19 16.91 -30.87
N GLU A 170 1.36 17.16 -29.57
CA GLU A 170 1.18 16.15 -28.54
C GLU A 170 -0.31 15.82 -28.35
N PHE A 171 -0.60 14.56 -28.05
CA PHE A 171 -1.95 14.09 -27.80
C PHE A 171 -1.98 12.92 -26.82
N TYR A 172 -3.08 12.80 -26.09
CA TYR A 172 -3.43 11.62 -25.33
C TYR A 172 -4.35 10.72 -26.16
N SER A 173 -4.15 9.39 -26.10
CA SER A 173 -4.95 8.43 -26.87
C SER A 173 -5.37 7.25 -26.00
N ILE A 174 -6.65 6.91 -26.05
CA ILE A 174 -7.22 5.72 -25.41
C ILE A 174 -7.55 4.69 -26.48
N GLU A 175 -7.05 3.46 -26.33
CA GLU A 175 -7.42 2.31 -27.17
C GLU A 175 -8.61 1.58 -26.55
N LEU A 176 -9.81 1.87 -27.04
CA LEU A 176 -11.06 1.32 -26.53
C LEU A 176 -11.07 -0.22 -26.56
N ASP A 177 -10.47 -0.84 -27.58
CA ASP A 177 -10.40 -2.30 -27.72
C ASP A 177 -9.45 -2.99 -26.72
N LYS A 178 -8.60 -2.23 -26.05
CA LYS A 178 -7.69 -2.72 -25.00
C LYS A 178 -8.23 -2.44 -23.59
N MET A 179 -9.28 -1.63 -23.45
CA MET A 179 -9.95 -1.43 -22.18
C MET A 179 -10.72 -2.71 -21.81
N GLY A 180 -10.40 -3.28 -20.65
CA GLY A 180 -11.03 -4.50 -20.12
C GLY A 180 -10.49 -5.84 -20.65
N ARG A 181 -9.49 -5.87 -21.55
CA ARG A 181 -8.93 -7.11 -22.13
C ARG A 181 -7.51 -7.45 -21.68
N ASP A 182 -7.25 -7.43 -20.37
CA ASP A 182 -6.10 -8.13 -19.80
C ASP A 182 -6.57 -9.34 -18.98
N LEU A 183 -7.18 -10.30 -19.68
CA LEU A 183 -7.84 -11.48 -19.09
C LEU A 183 -7.59 -12.72 -19.95
N SER A 184 -6.33 -13.18 -20.00
CA SER A 184 -6.02 -14.55 -20.47
C SER A 184 -5.20 -15.40 -19.49
N LEU A 185 -4.96 -14.94 -18.26
CA LEU A 185 -4.34 -15.75 -17.19
C LEU A 185 -5.03 -15.68 -15.83
N PHE A 186 -6.18 -14.99 -15.72
CA PHE A 186 -6.72 -14.56 -14.42
C PHE A 186 -8.18 -14.94 -14.14
N LYS A 187 -8.69 -16.04 -14.72
CA LYS A 187 -10.10 -16.46 -14.51
C LYS A 187 -10.38 -17.28 -13.24
N LEU A 188 -9.41 -17.42 -12.32
CA LEU A 188 -9.64 -18.08 -11.03
C LEU A 188 -9.59 -17.14 -9.81
N LEU A 189 -9.40 -15.82 -10.00
CA LEU A 189 -9.00 -14.94 -8.89
C LEU A 189 -9.86 -13.69 -8.64
N ILE A 190 -11.04 -13.54 -9.26
CA ILE A 190 -11.87 -12.35 -9.01
C ILE A 190 -13.35 -12.73 -8.87
N TYR A 191 -13.74 -13.12 -7.66
CA TYR A 191 -14.99 -12.65 -7.07
C TYR A 191 -14.57 -11.70 -5.95
N ILE A 192 -15.12 -10.48 -5.92
CA ILE A 192 -14.81 -9.38 -4.97
C ILE A 192 -13.65 -8.46 -5.41
N PHE A 193 -13.89 -7.65 -6.44
CA PHE A 193 -13.39 -6.26 -6.56
C PHE A 193 -14.21 -5.54 -7.65
N ILE A 194 -15.40 -5.05 -7.32
CA ILE A 194 -16.14 -4.14 -8.20
C ILE A 194 -15.98 -2.73 -7.64
N TYR A 195 -14.91 -2.07 -8.08
CA TYR A 195 -14.91 -0.63 -8.33
C TYR A 195 -14.54 -0.46 -9.80
N TYR A 196 -15.59 -0.37 -10.62
CA TYR A 196 -15.70 0.09 -12.02
C TYR A 196 -14.41 0.25 -12.85
N LEU A 197 -14.04 -0.81 -13.55
CA LEU A 197 -13.31 -0.70 -14.82
C LEU A 197 -14.34 -0.66 -15.95
N ALA A 198 -14.51 0.50 -16.58
CA ALA A 198 -15.40 0.65 -17.73
C ALA A 198 -14.92 -0.21 -18.91
N GLU A 199 -15.82 -1.00 -19.50
CA GLU A 199 -15.54 -1.76 -20.72
C GLU A 199 -15.44 -0.80 -21.92
N GLY A 200 -14.52 -1.04 -22.84
CA GLY A 200 -14.28 -0.14 -23.98
C GLY A 200 -15.51 0.13 -24.86
N ASP A 201 -16.45 -0.80 -24.90
CA ASP A 201 -17.71 -0.64 -25.63
C ASP A 201 -18.67 0.33 -24.92
N GLN A 202 -18.64 0.40 -23.58
CA GLN A 202 -19.44 1.35 -22.81
C GLN A 202 -18.93 2.79 -22.98
N ILE A 203 -17.61 2.97 -23.02
CA ILE A 203 -16.99 4.27 -23.33
C ILE A 203 -17.30 4.70 -24.76
N GLN A 204 -17.33 3.75 -25.72
CA GLN A 204 -17.76 4.04 -27.07
C GLN A 204 -19.22 4.52 -27.15
N ASN A 205 -20.13 3.93 -26.37
CA ASN A 205 -21.51 4.38 -26.30
C ASN A 205 -21.65 5.77 -25.67
N ALA A 206 -20.91 6.06 -24.60
CA ALA A 206 -20.87 7.40 -24.01
C ALA A 206 -20.33 8.45 -25.00
N LEU A 207 -19.33 8.09 -25.82
CA LEU A 207 -18.83 8.94 -26.90
C LEU A 207 -19.88 9.18 -27.98
N ILE A 208 -20.62 8.15 -28.40
CA ILE A 208 -21.73 8.27 -29.35
C ILE A 208 -22.77 9.26 -28.84
N ASN A 209 -23.18 9.13 -27.57
CA ASN A 209 -24.15 10.04 -26.95
C ASN A 209 -23.63 11.49 -26.90
N LYS A 210 -22.31 11.69 -26.77
CA LYS A 210 -21.71 13.03 -26.70
C LYS A 210 -21.44 13.67 -28.07
N THR A 211 -21.05 12.88 -29.06
CA THR A 211 -20.54 13.40 -30.34
C THR A 211 -21.39 13.06 -31.55
N GLU A 212 -22.41 12.21 -31.38
CA GLU A 212 -23.21 11.62 -32.45
C GLU A 212 -22.36 10.82 -33.47
N GLN A 213 -21.11 10.46 -33.11
CA GLN A 213 -20.18 9.73 -33.96
C GLN A 213 -19.92 8.32 -33.41
N ASP A 214 -20.37 7.31 -34.15
CA ASP A 214 -20.23 5.88 -33.84
C ASP A 214 -18.91 5.25 -34.32
N THR A 215 -18.10 6.02 -35.05
CA THR A 215 -16.80 5.60 -35.59
C THR A 215 -15.63 6.12 -34.77
N VAL A 216 -14.52 5.38 -34.81
CA VAL A 216 -13.20 5.82 -34.33
C VAL A 216 -12.29 6.19 -35.52
N PRO A 217 -11.39 7.17 -35.38
CA PRO A 217 -11.08 7.91 -34.16
C PRO A 217 -12.13 9.00 -33.84
N ASN A 218 -12.33 9.31 -32.56
CA ASN A 218 -13.06 10.49 -32.07
C ASN A 218 -12.01 11.47 -31.50
N ILE A 219 -11.83 12.65 -32.10
CA ILE A 219 -10.76 13.60 -31.72
C ILE A 219 -11.36 14.86 -31.10
N PHE A 220 -10.82 15.26 -29.95
CA PHE A 220 -11.11 16.53 -29.28
C PHE A 220 -9.85 17.37 -29.17
N ILE A 221 -9.98 18.69 -29.36
CA ILE A 221 -8.90 19.66 -29.21
C ILE A 221 -9.42 20.82 -28.38
N LYS A 222 -8.78 21.11 -27.23
CA LYS A 222 -9.27 22.07 -26.23
C LYS A 222 -10.77 21.88 -25.95
N GLN A 223 -11.15 20.63 -25.67
CA GLN A 223 -12.53 20.18 -25.41
C GLN A 223 -13.50 20.28 -26.60
N GLN A 224 -13.11 20.89 -27.72
CA GLN A 224 -13.93 20.94 -28.93
C GLN A 224 -13.81 19.64 -29.73
N HIS A 225 -14.94 19.00 -30.01
CA HIS A 225 -14.98 17.83 -30.89
C HIS A 225 -14.68 18.23 -32.34
N ILE A 226 -13.62 17.65 -32.91
CA ILE A 226 -13.16 17.89 -34.28
C ILE A 226 -13.81 16.91 -35.26
N GLY A 227 -14.15 15.70 -34.80
CA GLY A 227 -14.67 14.61 -35.62
C GLY A 227 -13.66 13.49 -35.82
N GLY A 228 -13.93 12.62 -36.79
CA GLY A 228 -13.04 11.53 -37.18
C GLY A 228 -11.92 11.90 -38.14
N CYS A 229 -11.29 10.86 -38.70
CA CYS A 229 -10.01 10.99 -39.42
C CYS A 229 -9.99 12.08 -40.49
N ASP A 230 -10.97 12.13 -41.39
CA ASP A 230 -10.94 13.08 -42.50
C ASP A 230 -11.10 14.52 -42.02
N LYS A 231 -12.01 14.76 -41.06
CA LYS A 231 -12.23 16.10 -40.46
C LYS A 231 -10.97 16.58 -39.72
N THR A 232 -10.28 15.71 -39.01
CA THR A 232 -9.02 16.08 -38.33
C THR A 232 -7.89 16.37 -39.31
N LEU A 233 -7.75 15.59 -40.38
CA LEU A 233 -6.75 15.86 -41.42
C LEU A 233 -7.03 17.16 -42.16
N GLU A 234 -8.30 17.50 -42.40
CA GLU A 234 -8.71 18.79 -42.98
C GLU A 234 -8.45 19.96 -42.01
N ALA A 235 -8.76 19.77 -40.71
CA ALA A 235 -8.46 20.76 -39.67
C ALA A 235 -6.96 21.02 -39.50
N LEU A 236 -6.12 19.99 -39.69
CA LEU A 236 -4.66 20.13 -39.71
C LEU A 236 -4.20 20.92 -40.93
N LYS A 237 -4.69 20.59 -42.13
CA LYS A 237 -4.33 21.26 -43.38
C LYS A 237 -4.75 22.74 -43.42
N SER A 238 -5.90 23.06 -42.85
CA SER A 238 -6.43 24.43 -42.78
C SER A 238 -5.79 25.28 -41.68
N GLY A 239 -4.89 24.72 -40.86
CA GLY A 239 -4.29 25.41 -39.71
C GLY A 239 -5.24 25.56 -38.51
N ARG A 240 -6.50 25.11 -38.62
CA ARG A 240 -7.52 25.19 -37.57
C ARG A 240 -7.07 24.53 -36.27
N VAL A 241 -6.35 23.41 -36.34
CA VAL A 241 -5.81 22.75 -35.14
C VAL A 241 -4.84 23.64 -34.38
N ALA A 242 -3.92 24.33 -35.08
CA ALA A 242 -2.97 25.23 -34.46
C ALA A 242 -3.67 26.45 -33.84
N THR A 243 -4.70 26.99 -34.51
CA THR A 243 -5.52 28.09 -33.99
C THR A 243 -6.29 27.70 -32.72
N LEU A 244 -6.80 26.47 -32.64
CA LEU A 244 -7.52 25.99 -31.46
C LEU A 244 -6.57 25.76 -30.27
N LEU A 245 -5.37 25.25 -30.51
CA LEU A 245 -4.37 25.07 -29.47
C LEU A 245 -3.81 26.41 -28.97
N ASN A 246 -3.69 27.39 -29.86
CA ASN A 246 -3.13 28.72 -29.60
C ASN A 246 -4.08 29.84 -30.09
N PRO A 247 -5.18 30.13 -29.36
CA PRO A 247 -6.10 31.20 -29.74
C PRO A 247 -5.44 32.59 -29.60
N PRO A 248 -5.82 33.59 -30.43
CA PRO A 248 -5.31 34.97 -30.34
C PRO A 248 -5.58 35.62 -28.97
N GLU A 249 -4.70 36.54 -28.57
CA GLU A 249 -4.50 37.06 -27.19
C GLU A 249 -5.66 37.81 -26.49
N SER A 250 -6.90 37.80 -26.99
CA SER A 250 -7.96 38.65 -26.40
C SER A 250 -8.72 38.05 -25.20
N GLU A 251 -8.49 36.80 -24.77
CA GLU A 251 -9.33 36.15 -23.73
C GLU A 251 -8.58 35.30 -22.68
N LYS A 252 -7.54 35.81 -22.02
CA LYS A 252 -6.96 35.15 -20.83
C LYS A 252 -6.79 36.11 -19.65
N LYS A 253 -7.78 36.11 -18.73
CA LYS A 253 -7.61 36.57 -17.34
C LYS A 253 -7.61 35.37 -16.41
N HIS A 254 -6.44 34.76 -16.21
CA HIS A 254 -6.06 34.12 -14.96
C HIS A 254 -4.54 34.28 -14.81
N LYS A 255 -4.11 34.67 -13.60
CA LYS A 255 -2.74 35.06 -13.25
C LYS A 255 -1.73 33.98 -13.69
N LYS A 256 -0.96 34.29 -14.74
CA LYS A 256 0.27 33.57 -15.08
C LYS A 256 1.32 33.97 -14.04
N VAL A 257 1.79 33.00 -13.27
CA VAL A 257 3.15 33.07 -12.71
C VAL A 257 4.08 33.03 -13.92
N GLU A 258 5.02 33.97 -13.99
CA GLU A 258 6.01 34.06 -15.07
C GLU A 258 6.81 32.75 -15.12
N ASN A 259 6.52 31.90 -16.11
CA ASN A 259 7.48 30.90 -16.56
C ASN A 259 8.50 31.66 -17.41
N ASP A 260 9.73 31.76 -16.92
CA ASP A 260 10.87 32.10 -17.78
C ASP A 260 10.93 31.05 -18.90
N ASP A 261 10.93 31.51 -20.15
CA ASP A 261 11.10 30.72 -21.37
C ASP A 261 12.47 30.01 -21.34
N LEU A 262 12.53 28.81 -20.76
CA LEU A 262 13.63 27.88 -20.95
C LEU A 262 13.32 27.03 -22.19
N ASP A 263 13.96 27.35 -23.32
CA ASP A 263 13.85 26.60 -24.58
C ASP A 263 14.27 25.11 -24.44
N SER A 264 14.98 24.74 -23.36
CA SER A 264 15.27 23.35 -22.97
C SER A 264 15.78 23.26 -21.53
N TYR A 265 15.41 22.20 -20.79
CA TYR A 265 15.98 21.88 -19.47
C TYR A 265 17.28 21.07 -19.57
N ASP A 266 18.16 21.17 -18.57
CA ASP A 266 19.38 20.34 -18.49
C ASP A 266 19.04 18.85 -18.32
N TYR A 267 17.97 18.56 -17.57
CA TYR A 267 17.51 17.21 -17.23
C TYR A 267 15.99 17.07 -17.41
N ASP A 268 15.54 15.88 -17.82
CA ASP A 268 14.12 15.53 -17.82
C ASP A 268 13.62 15.28 -16.37
N LEU A 269 14.51 14.78 -15.50
CA LEU A 269 14.22 14.53 -14.10
C LEU A 269 15.40 14.92 -13.20
N ILE A 270 15.13 15.73 -12.18
CA ILE A 270 16.03 15.90 -11.03
C ILE A 270 15.41 15.23 -9.81
N VAL A 271 16.19 14.40 -9.12
CA VAL A 271 15.80 13.80 -7.85
C VAL A 271 16.67 14.36 -6.73
N ILE A 272 16.03 15.00 -5.74
CA ILE A 272 16.68 15.58 -4.58
C ILE A 272 16.66 14.55 -3.44
N GLY A 273 17.78 13.89 -3.21
CA GLY A 273 17.96 12.86 -2.18
C GLY A 273 18.38 11.51 -2.78
N GLY A 274 19.59 11.05 -2.44
CA GLY A 274 20.17 9.78 -2.90
C GLY A 274 19.89 8.60 -1.97
N GLY A 275 18.70 8.59 -1.34
CA GLY A 275 18.23 7.49 -0.49
C GLY A 275 17.50 6.39 -1.26
N SER A 276 16.84 5.50 -0.52
CA SER A 276 16.16 4.32 -1.07
C SER A 276 15.19 4.67 -2.22
N GLY A 277 14.26 5.59 -1.98
CA GLY A 277 13.28 6.00 -3.00
C GLY A 277 13.90 6.79 -4.14
N GLY A 278 14.77 7.76 -3.83
CA GLY A 278 15.40 8.59 -4.84
C GLY A 278 16.28 7.79 -5.82
N LEU A 279 17.10 6.87 -5.31
CA LEU A 279 17.90 5.97 -6.15
C LEU A 279 17.01 5.05 -6.99
N ALA A 280 15.91 4.55 -6.44
CA ALA A 280 14.98 3.68 -7.17
C ALA A 280 14.30 4.44 -8.32
N CYS A 281 13.70 5.61 -8.02
CA CYS A 281 13.06 6.49 -9.00
C CYS A 281 14.01 6.85 -10.15
N SER A 282 15.24 7.21 -9.82
CA SER A 282 16.22 7.69 -10.80
C SER A 282 16.69 6.60 -11.76
N LYS A 283 16.97 5.42 -11.20
CA LYS A 283 17.35 4.25 -12.00
C LYS A 283 16.20 3.77 -12.89
N GLU A 284 14.96 3.85 -12.41
CA GLU A 284 13.78 3.47 -13.18
C GLU A 284 13.51 4.48 -14.30
N ALA A 285 13.51 5.78 -14.01
CA ALA A 285 13.34 6.85 -15.00
C ALA A 285 14.38 6.76 -16.13
N ARG A 286 15.63 6.44 -15.78
CA ARG A 286 16.70 6.29 -16.77
C ARG A 286 16.49 5.11 -17.73
N SER A 287 15.72 4.09 -17.33
CA SER A 287 15.37 2.96 -18.19
C SER A 287 14.44 3.36 -19.35
N PHE A 288 13.75 4.50 -19.22
CA PHE A 288 12.95 5.14 -20.27
C PHE A 288 13.75 6.23 -21.03
N GLU A 289 15.08 6.09 -21.07
CA GLU A 289 16.01 6.95 -21.81
C GLU A 289 16.03 8.43 -21.40
N LYS A 290 15.50 8.74 -20.22
CA LYS A 290 15.49 10.10 -19.67
C LYS A 290 16.86 10.55 -19.17
N LYS A 291 17.16 11.83 -19.34
CA LYS A 291 18.29 12.53 -18.72
C LYS A 291 17.96 12.76 -17.25
N VAL A 292 18.64 12.04 -16.37
CA VAL A 292 18.35 12.06 -14.92
C VAL A 292 19.56 12.56 -14.15
N CYS A 293 19.32 13.48 -13.22
CA CYS A 293 20.28 13.92 -12.21
C CYS A 293 19.79 13.54 -10.81
N VAL A 294 20.67 12.93 -10.00
CA VAL A 294 20.42 12.64 -8.59
C VAL A 294 21.35 13.47 -7.74
N LEU A 295 20.76 14.25 -6.85
CA LEU A 295 21.46 15.04 -5.85
C LEU A 295 21.47 14.25 -4.54
N ASP A 296 22.63 14.12 -3.89
CA ASP A 296 22.71 13.61 -2.53
C ASP A 296 23.72 14.43 -1.73
N PHE A 297 23.35 14.82 -0.52
CA PHE A 297 24.25 15.51 0.38
C PHE A 297 23.92 15.16 1.82
N VAL A 298 24.88 14.56 2.51
CA VAL A 298 24.76 14.20 3.92
C VAL A 298 25.30 15.33 4.77
N LYS A 299 24.39 16.15 5.31
CA LYS A 299 24.72 17.13 6.36
C LYS A 299 25.23 16.37 7.59
N PRO A 300 26.43 16.69 8.11
CA PRO A 300 26.96 15.99 9.28
C PRO A 300 26.03 16.07 10.49
N THR A 301 26.13 15.08 11.39
CA THR A 301 25.52 15.15 12.73
C THR A 301 26.19 16.25 13.56
N PRO A 302 25.62 16.67 14.71
CA PRO A 302 26.26 17.65 15.59
C PRO A 302 27.70 17.30 15.98
N ILE A 303 28.01 16.01 16.15
CA ILE A 303 29.36 15.52 16.46
C ILE A 303 30.24 15.26 15.21
N GLY A 304 29.75 15.61 14.02
CA GLY A 304 30.49 15.57 12.75
C GLY A 304 30.40 14.24 12.00
N THR A 305 29.53 13.31 12.37
CA THR A 305 29.36 12.04 11.66
C THR A 305 28.74 12.29 10.28
N THR A 306 29.29 11.65 9.24
CA THR A 306 28.79 11.71 7.86
C THR A 306 29.00 10.36 7.17
N TRP A 307 28.30 10.09 6.08
CA TRP A 307 28.34 8.82 5.37
C TRP A 307 28.24 8.99 3.85
N GLY A 308 28.24 7.86 3.12
CA GLY A 308 28.21 7.79 1.67
C GLY A 308 26.80 7.70 1.07
N LEU A 309 26.74 7.56 -0.26
CA LEU A 309 25.49 7.43 -1.03
C LEU A 309 24.68 6.20 -0.59
N GLY A 310 23.34 6.30 -0.59
CA GLY A 310 22.44 5.21 -0.22
C GLY A 310 21.36 5.62 0.79
N GLY A 311 21.47 6.83 1.36
CA GLY A 311 20.55 7.37 2.35
C GLY A 311 20.57 6.66 3.71
N THR A 312 19.52 6.91 4.51
CA THR A 312 19.40 6.45 5.89
C THR A 312 19.51 4.93 6.01
N CYS A 313 18.71 4.17 5.26
CA CYS A 313 18.62 2.71 5.37
C CYS A 313 19.97 2.00 5.26
N VAL A 314 20.76 2.40 4.26
CA VAL A 314 22.05 1.78 3.95
C VAL A 314 23.10 2.11 5.01
N ASN A 315 23.12 3.35 5.49
CA ASN A 315 24.26 3.86 6.27
C ASN A 315 24.00 3.90 7.78
N VAL A 316 22.78 4.24 8.19
CA VAL A 316 22.41 4.56 9.58
C VAL A 316 20.99 4.09 9.94
N GLY A 317 20.53 3.03 9.29
CA GLY A 317 19.17 2.52 9.42
C GLY A 317 19.12 1.00 9.31
N CYS A 318 18.24 0.46 8.47
CA CYS A 318 17.91 -0.96 8.42
C CYS A 318 19.13 -1.89 8.30
N ILE A 319 20.12 -1.55 7.47
CA ILE A 319 21.30 -2.40 7.25
C ILE A 319 22.16 -2.55 8.51
N PRO A 320 22.77 -1.47 9.08
CA PRO A 320 23.55 -1.62 10.30
C PRO A 320 22.69 -2.05 11.50
N LYS A 321 21.43 -1.60 11.60
CA LYS A 321 20.48 -2.03 12.64
C LYS A 321 20.32 -3.55 12.65
N LYS A 322 20.00 -4.16 11.50
CA LYS A 322 19.77 -5.62 11.42
C LYS A 322 21.07 -6.41 11.59
N LEU A 323 22.22 -5.87 11.19
CA LEU A 323 23.52 -6.51 11.43
C LEU A 323 23.91 -6.48 12.92
N MET A 324 23.65 -5.39 13.65
CA MET A 324 23.85 -5.34 15.10
C MET A 324 22.85 -6.20 15.86
N HIS A 325 21.59 -6.22 15.44
CA HIS A 325 20.58 -7.16 15.92
C HIS A 325 21.03 -8.61 15.73
N GLN A 326 21.54 -8.96 14.56
CA GLN A 326 22.09 -10.30 14.33
C GLN A 326 23.28 -10.62 15.24
N ALA A 327 24.17 -9.66 15.51
CA ALA A 327 25.26 -9.86 16.46
C ALA A 327 24.74 -10.16 17.88
N SER A 328 23.67 -9.48 18.29
CA SER A 328 22.94 -9.78 19.54
C SER A 328 22.34 -11.18 19.54
N LEU A 329 21.62 -11.57 18.48
CA LEU A 329 21.04 -12.92 18.36
C LEU A 329 22.10 -14.03 18.34
N ILE A 330 23.26 -13.78 17.74
CA ILE A 330 24.38 -14.74 17.78
C ILE A 330 24.87 -14.95 19.22
N GLY A 331 24.93 -13.89 20.03
CA GLY A 331 25.25 -14.01 21.46
C GLY A 331 24.26 -14.93 22.19
N GLU A 332 22.98 -14.77 21.91
CA GLU A 332 21.92 -15.62 22.42
C GLU A 332 22.04 -17.08 21.94
N TYR A 333 22.32 -17.32 20.66
CA TYR A 333 22.53 -18.69 20.13
C TYR A 333 23.76 -19.38 20.70
N VAL A 334 24.78 -18.60 21.07
CA VAL A 334 25.93 -19.11 21.81
C VAL A 334 25.49 -19.61 23.19
N HIS A 335 24.56 -18.92 23.87
CA HIS A 335 23.97 -19.42 25.12
C HIS A 335 23.12 -20.67 24.89
N ASP A 336 22.26 -20.69 23.86
CA ASP A 336 21.43 -21.85 23.50
C ASP A 336 22.27 -23.10 23.26
N SER A 337 23.41 -22.95 22.57
CA SER A 337 24.22 -24.08 22.13
C SER A 337 24.71 -25.00 23.26
N VAL A 338 24.82 -24.50 24.49
CA VAL A 338 25.23 -25.31 25.65
C VAL A 338 24.20 -26.41 25.93
N ASP A 339 22.91 -26.07 25.90
CA ASP A 339 21.81 -27.02 26.12
C ASP A 339 21.67 -27.99 24.92
N TYR A 340 22.16 -27.60 23.74
CA TYR A 340 22.31 -28.49 22.58
C TYR A 340 23.59 -29.35 22.60
N GLY A 341 24.36 -29.33 23.69
CA GLY A 341 25.52 -30.22 23.90
C GLY A 341 26.87 -29.68 23.42
N TRP A 342 26.98 -28.40 23.05
CA TRP A 342 28.26 -27.79 22.67
C TRP A 342 29.08 -27.40 23.92
N SER A 343 30.25 -28.01 24.12
CA SER A 343 31.18 -27.67 25.21
C SER A 343 32.28 -26.71 24.73
N GLN A 344 32.53 -25.62 25.48
CA GLN A 344 33.62 -24.62 25.31
C GLN A 344 33.31 -23.35 24.46
N LEU A 345 32.47 -22.45 24.99
CA LEU A 345 32.25 -21.12 24.38
C LEU A 345 32.62 -19.93 25.29
N ASP A 346 33.44 -20.12 26.33
CA ASP A 346 33.81 -19.02 27.25
C ASP A 346 34.51 -17.83 26.55
N GLN A 347 35.19 -18.06 25.40
CA GLN A 347 35.74 -16.98 24.57
C GLN A 347 34.67 -16.20 23.78
N ALA A 348 33.51 -16.78 23.52
CA ALA A 348 32.39 -16.11 22.84
C ALA A 348 31.70 -15.05 23.73
N ARG A 349 32.03 -14.99 25.02
CA ARG A 349 31.49 -14.03 25.98
C ARG A 349 32.10 -12.62 25.89
N GLN A 350 33.20 -12.43 25.13
CA GLN A 350 33.81 -11.12 24.94
C GLN A 350 33.46 -10.53 23.57
N HIS A 351 32.28 -9.92 23.47
CA HIS A 351 31.91 -9.17 22.27
C HIS A 351 32.86 -8.00 22.02
N SER A 352 33.39 -7.88 20.80
CA SER A 352 34.26 -6.76 20.40
C SER A 352 33.49 -5.74 19.57
N TRP A 353 33.17 -4.59 20.19
CA TRP A 353 32.53 -3.45 19.51
C TRP A 353 33.29 -3.01 18.26
N SER A 354 34.60 -2.82 18.39
CA SER A 354 35.45 -2.33 17.31
C SER A 354 35.46 -3.26 16.10
N LYS A 355 35.58 -4.57 16.30
CA LYS A 355 35.52 -5.57 15.21
C LYS A 355 34.16 -5.58 14.51
N MET A 356 33.07 -5.49 15.27
CA MET A 356 31.71 -5.42 14.72
C MET A 356 31.54 -4.16 13.86
N ILE A 357 31.88 -2.99 14.40
CA ILE A 357 31.80 -1.71 13.68
C ILE A 357 32.67 -1.71 12.44
N GLU A 358 33.91 -2.21 12.51
CA GLU A 358 34.81 -2.30 11.36
C GLU A 358 34.18 -3.12 10.23
N SER A 359 33.63 -4.30 10.55
CA SER A 359 33.00 -5.22 9.60
C SER A 359 31.74 -4.63 8.97
N ILE A 360 30.85 -4.07 9.80
CA ILE A 360 29.61 -3.41 9.34
C ILE A 360 29.96 -2.22 8.43
N GLN A 361 30.90 -1.37 8.84
CA GLN A 361 31.30 -0.20 8.06
C GLN A 361 32.02 -0.58 6.77
N GLN A 362 32.75 -1.69 6.72
CA GLN A 362 33.32 -2.22 5.48
C GLN A 362 32.22 -2.62 4.50
N TYR A 363 31.18 -3.32 4.99
CA TYR A 363 30.04 -3.69 4.16
C TYR A 363 29.28 -2.46 3.65
N ILE A 364 29.00 -1.47 4.50
CA ILE A 364 28.34 -0.21 4.11
C ILE A 364 29.16 0.52 3.04
N ARG A 365 30.48 0.63 3.19
CA ARG A 365 31.36 1.23 2.16
C ARG A 365 31.24 0.50 0.82
N SER A 366 31.12 -0.82 0.83
CA SER A 366 30.91 -1.61 -0.39
C SER A 366 29.58 -1.28 -1.07
N LEU A 367 28.50 -1.08 -0.29
CA LEU A 367 27.20 -0.68 -0.80
C LEU A 367 27.24 0.74 -1.37
N ASN A 368 27.88 1.69 -0.67
CA ASN A 368 28.03 3.06 -1.18
C ASN A 368 28.76 3.07 -2.53
N PHE A 369 29.84 2.28 -2.65
CA PHE A 369 30.57 2.13 -3.91
C PHE A 369 29.68 1.51 -5.00
N LYS A 370 28.96 0.43 -4.69
CA LYS A 370 28.05 -0.22 -5.62
C LYS A 370 26.98 0.73 -6.14
N TYR A 371 26.32 1.52 -5.29
CA TYR A 371 25.32 2.49 -5.73
C TYR A 371 25.90 3.55 -6.68
N ARG A 372 27.11 4.05 -6.40
CA ARG A 372 27.78 4.99 -7.32
C ARG A 372 28.10 4.36 -8.67
N VAL A 373 28.58 3.11 -8.67
CA VAL A 373 28.85 2.36 -9.90
C VAL A 373 27.57 2.11 -10.69
N ASP A 374 26.48 1.72 -10.00
CA ASP A 374 25.18 1.44 -10.60
C ASP A 374 24.55 2.69 -11.24
N LEU A 375 24.65 3.86 -10.60
CA LEU A 375 24.19 5.12 -11.20
C LEU A 375 24.99 5.44 -12.47
N ARG A 376 26.32 5.34 -12.38
CA ARG A 376 27.21 5.62 -13.52
C ARG A 376 26.98 4.65 -14.68
N SER A 377 26.86 3.35 -14.41
CA SER A 377 26.65 2.33 -15.47
C SER A 377 25.31 2.49 -16.18
N LYS A 378 24.29 3.00 -15.48
CA LYS A 378 22.99 3.34 -16.07
C LYS A 378 22.97 4.71 -16.74
N GLY A 379 24.03 5.52 -16.63
CA GLY A 379 24.08 6.87 -17.19
C GLY A 379 23.17 7.86 -16.45
N VAL A 380 23.02 7.69 -15.13
CA VAL A 380 22.41 8.68 -14.24
C VAL A 380 23.51 9.61 -13.74
N THR A 381 23.34 10.92 -13.89
CA THR A 381 24.27 11.90 -13.33
C THR A 381 24.11 11.93 -11.81
N TYR A 382 25.22 11.77 -11.08
CA TYR A 382 25.24 11.84 -9.63
C TYR A 382 26.01 13.07 -9.17
N GLU A 383 25.34 13.93 -8.41
CA GLU A 383 25.91 15.14 -7.83
C GLU A 383 25.92 15.03 -6.31
N ASN A 384 27.12 15.02 -5.72
CA ASN A 384 27.29 15.08 -4.27
C ASN A 384 27.19 16.54 -3.81
N SER A 385 26.00 17.11 -3.89
CA SER A 385 25.74 18.53 -3.65
C SER A 385 24.37 18.73 -3.03
N TYR A 386 24.28 19.72 -2.14
CA TYR A 386 23.04 20.13 -1.53
C TYR A 386 22.23 20.95 -2.54
N GLY A 387 20.97 20.54 -2.79
CA GLY A 387 20.09 21.19 -3.76
C GLY A 387 19.08 22.12 -3.08
N GLU A 388 19.00 23.36 -3.55
CA GLU A 388 18.06 24.37 -3.07
C GLU A 388 17.26 24.92 -4.25
N PHE A 389 15.95 25.15 -4.08
CA PHE A 389 15.16 25.84 -5.08
C PHE A 389 15.56 27.32 -5.18
N LEU A 390 15.81 27.78 -6.42
CA LEU A 390 15.96 29.20 -6.74
C LEU A 390 14.64 29.77 -7.25
N SER A 391 13.98 29.02 -8.13
CA SER A 391 12.69 29.34 -8.77
C SER A 391 12.07 28.02 -9.28
N PRO A 392 10.86 28.03 -9.86
CA PRO A 392 10.32 26.86 -10.55
C PRO A 392 11.33 26.26 -11.52
N HIS A 393 11.46 24.93 -11.52
CA HIS A 393 12.37 24.16 -12.37
C HIS A 393 13.88 24.45 -12.27
N ARG A 394 14.34 25.34 -11.37
CA ARG A 394 15.76 25.74 -11.27
C ARG A 394 16.29 25.55 -9.85
N LEU A 395 17.38 24.80 -9.74
CA LEU A 395 18.04 24.48 -8.47
C LEU A 395 19.45 25.04 -8.42
N LYS A 396 19.83 25.55 -7.26
CA LYS A 396 21.23 25.81 -6.88
C LYS A 396 21.78 24.56 -6.20
N LEU A 397 22.95 24.13 -6.66
CA LEU A 397 23.71 23.03 -6.06
C LEU A 397 24.93 23.58 -5.34
N THR A 398 25.13 23.19 -4.09
CA THR A 398 26.31 23.55 -3.30
C THR A 398 27.06 22.28 -2.88
N ASP A 399 28.32 22.15 -3.30
CA ASP A 399 29.14 20.99 -2.93
C ASP A 399 29.75 21.13 -1.52
N LYS A 400 30.44 20.08 -1.04
CA LYS A 400 31.11 20.07 0.28
C LYS A 400 32.20 21.14 0.43
N LYS A 401 32.68 21.75 -0.66
CA LYS A 401 33.67 22.84 -0.66
C LYS A 401 33.01 24.22 -0.75
N GLY A 402 31.68 24.29 -0.76
CA GLY A 402 30.93 25.53 -0.93
C GLY A 402 30.88 26.03 -2.37
N LYS A 403 31.37 25.25 -3.36
CA LYS A 403 31.26 25.64 -4.76
C LYS A 403 29.81 25.49 -5.20
N THR A 404 29.30 26.53 -5.84
CA THR A 404 27.93 26.57 -6.32
C THR A 404 27.86 26.36 -7.83
N LYS A 405 26.77 25.76 -8.29
CA LYS A 405 26.34 25.76 -9.70
C LYS A 405 24.82 25.70 -9.76
N GLU A 406 24.27 25.94 -10.93
CA GLU A 406 22.84 25.87 -11.15
C GLU A 406 22.52 24.81 -12.19
N ILE A 407 21.36 24.18 -12.04
CA ILE A 407 20.81 23.22 -12.99
C ILE A 407 19.30 23.42 -13.12
N THR A 408 18.76 23.00 -14.25
CA THR A 408 17.33 23.05 -14.55
C THR A 408 16.75 21.66 -14.81
N GLY A 409 15.50 21.44 -14.44
CA GLY A 409 14.83 20.15 -14.60
C GLY A 409 13.35 20.26 -14.92
N GLU A 410 12.89 19.49 -15.91
CA GLU A 410 11.48 19.46 -16.31
C GLU A 410 10.58 18.95 -15.17
N LYS A 411 10.94 17.81 -14.58
CA LYS A 411 10.26 17.24 -13.40
C LYS A 411 11.22 17.17 -12.22
N ILE A 412 10.70 17.37 -11.01
CA ILE A 412 11.51 17.33 -9.79
C ILE A 412 10.85 16.42 -8.75
N VAL A 413 11.63 15.48 -8.20
CA VAL A 413 11.20 14.58 -7.12
C VAL A 413 11.99 14.90 -5.85
N VAL A 414 11.28 15.25 -4.78
CA VAL A 414 11.85 15.43 -3.44
C VAL A 414 11.83 14.08 -2.71
N ALA A 415 13.02 13.56 -2.39
CA ALA A 415 13.23 12.25 -1.76
C ALA A 415 14.26 12.35 -0.62
N VAL A 416 14.17 13.43 0.16
CA VAL A 416 15.20 13.86 1.13
C VAL A 416 15.17 13.11 2.47
N GLY A 417 14.17 12.23 2.66
CA GLY A 417 13.99 11.44 3.88
C GLY A 417 13.87 12.32 5.13
N GLY A 418 14.17 11.73 6.30
CA GLY A 418 14.24 12.46 7.56
C GLY A 418 15.52 12.23 8.37
N ARG A 419 15.78 13.11 9.34
CA ARG A 419 16.90 13.06 10.31
C ARG A 419 16.37 12.99 11.76
N PRO A 420 17.12 12.42 12.72
CA PRO A 420 16.72 12.36 14.13
C PRO A 420 16.46 13.74 14.75
N LYS A 421 15.47 13.81 15.65
CA LYS A 421 15.20 14.95 16.52
C LYS A 421 16.10 14.94 17.75
N TYR A 422 16.43 16.15 18.22
CA TYR A 422 16.99 16.39 19.54
C TYR A 422 15.92 17.04 20.45
N PRO A 423 15.97 16.82 21.77
CA PRO A 423 14.96 17.30 22.70
C PRO A 423 14.97 18.82 22.96
N ASP A 424 15.97 19.55 22.44
CA ASP A 424 16.14 21.01 22.64
C ASP A 424 16.38 21.35 24.11
N ILE A 425 17.34 20.65 24.73
CA ILE A 425 17.79 20.87 26.11
C ILE A 425 19.28 21.17 26.16
N GLU A 426 19.74 21.84 27.21
CA GLU A 426 21.16 22.14 27.38
C GLU A 426 22.01 20.86 27.31
N GLY A 427 23.02 20.87 26.44
CA GLY A 427 24.02 19.80 26.27
C GLY A 427 23.61 18.65 25.34
N ASP A 428 22.39 18.61 24.82
CA ASP A 428 21.90 17.47 24.02
C ASP A 428 22.70 17.22 22.74
N GLN A 429 22.93 18.23 21.92
CA GLN A 429 23.67 18.15 20.66
C GLN A 429 25.19 18.10 20.88
N GLN A 430 25.67 18.54 22.04
CA GLN A 430 27.10 18.57 22.38
C GLN A 430 27.60 17.22 22.87
N TYR A 431 26.79 16.53 23.67
CA TYR A 431 27.20 15.31 24.38
C TYR A 431 26.37 14.08 24.01
N GLY A 432 25.14 14.26 23.55
CA GLY A 432 24.25 13.17 23.16
C GLY A 432 24.45 12.76 21.70
N ILE A 433 24.10 11.51 21.42
CA ILE A 433 24.17 10.93 20.08
C ILE A 433 22.79 10.51 19.60
N THR A 434 22.68 10.20 18.31
CA THR A 434 21.48 9.62 17.71
C THR A 434 21.81 8.29 17.04
N SER A 435 20.81 7.64 16.44
CA SER A 435 21.03 6.46 15.59
C SER A 435 22.05 6.73 14.48
N ASP A 436 22.12 7.98 13.99
CA ASP A 436 23.01 8.37 12.91
C ASP A 436 24.49 8.29 13.29
N ASP A 437 24.79 8.33 14.59
CA ASP A 437 26.14 8.23 15.13
C ASP A 437 26.48 6.82 15.59
N LEU A 438 25.52 6.17 16.27
CA LEU A 438 25.70 4.88 16.95
C LEU A 438 26.31 3.80 16.04
N PHE A 439 25.83 3.69 14.80
CA PHE A 439 26.25 2.64 13.86
C PHE A 439 27.69 2.78 13.36
N SER A 440 28.34 3.92 13.62
CA SER A 440 29.73 4.19 13.25
C SER A 440 30.59 4.64 14.43
N LEU A 441 30.07 4.51 15.66
CA LEU A 441 30.76 4.92 16.88
C LEU A 441 32.06 4.15 17.04
N LYS A 442 33.19 4.86 17.16
CA LYS A 442 34.53 4.25 17.13
C LYS A 442 34.96 3.57 18.44
N TYR A 443 34.20 3.79 19.51
CA TYR A 443 34.46 3.29 20.85
C TYR A 443 33.20 2.63 21.40
N ASP A 444 33.37 1.74 22.38
CA ASP A 444 32.25 1.06 23.02
C ASP A 444 31.36 2.06 23.76
N PRO A 445 30.03 2.07 23.54
CA PRO A 445 29.15 3.03 24.18
C PRO A 445 29.03 2.86 25.70
N GLY A 446 29.44 1.71 26.28
CA GLY A 446 29.39 1.47 27.72
C GLY A 446 27.95 1.49 28.26
N LYS A 447 27.77 1.98 29.50
CA LYS A 447 26.43 2.16 30.10
C LYS A 447 25.66 3.20 29.28
N THR A 448 24.55 2.81 28.67
CA THR A 448 23.82 3.63 27.71
C THR A 448 22.41 3.94 28.20
N ILE A 449 22.02 5.21 28.19
CA ILE A 449 20.63 5.63 28.36
C ILE A 449 20.04 5.91 26.98
N VAL A 450 18.97 5.20 26.64
CA VAL A 450 18.19 5.42 25.41
C VAL A 450 16.95 6.24 25.78
N VAL A 451 16.86 7.46 25.25
CA VAL A 451 15.70 8.34 25.45
C VAL A 451 14.74 8.19 24.28
N GLY A 452 13.52 7.73 24.56
CA GLY A 452 12.49 7.48 23.58
C GLY A 452 11.96 6.06 23.64
N ALA A 453 10.85 5.83 22.95
CA ALA A 453 10.15 4.54 22.92
C ALA A 453 9.63 4.20 21.52
N SER A 454 10.29 4.74 20.49
CA SER A 454 10.07 4.37 19.09
C SER A 454 10.67 2.99 18.79
N TYR A 455 10.37 2.43 17.62
CA TYR A 455 11.02 1.18 17.19
C TYR A 455 12.55 1.34 17.18
N VAL A 456 13.08 2.48 16.73
CA VAL A 456 14.54 2.76 16.76
C VAL A 456 15.08 2.71 18.18
N ALA A 457 14.35 3.24 19.15
CA ALA A 457 14.77 3.23 20.56
C ALA A 457 14.87 1.79 21.08
N LEU A 458 13.82 0.99 20.90
CA LEU A 458 13.74 -0.36 21.45
C LEU A 458 14.69 -1.33 20.73
N GLU A 459 14.84 -1.21 19.42
CA GLU A 459 15.80 -2.01 18.64
C GLU A 459 17.24 -1.71 19.07
N CYS A 460 17.62 -0.44 19.16
CA CYS A 460 18.95 -0.03 19.62
C CYS A 460 19.23 -0.48 21.05
N ALA A 461 18.26 -0.28 21.94
CA ALA A 461 18.39 -0.72 23.31
C ALA A 461 18.55 -2.25 23.39
N GLY A 462 17.74 -2.98 22.63
CA GLY A 462 17.75 -4.43 22.58
C GLY A 462 19.07 -5.02 22.11
N PHE A 463 19.59 -4.58 20.96
CA PHE A 463 20.85 -5.13 20.47
C PHE A 463 22.05 -4.70 21.32
N LEU A 464 22.03 -3.50 21.95
CA LEU A 464 23.09 -3.08 22.87
C LEU A 464 23.11 -3.95 24.14
N HIS A 465 21.92 -4.26 24.67
CA HIS A 465 21.77 -5.17 25.81
C HIS A 465 22.24 -6.59 25.47
N GLY A 466 21.78 -7.16 24.36
CA GLY A 466 22.12 -8.55 24.01
C GLY A 466 23.57 -8.77 23.55
N ILE A 467 24.31 -7.71 23.18
CA ILE A 467 25.78 -7.79 23.08
C ILE A 467 26.49 -7.56 24.42
N GLY A 468 25.76 -7.32 25.52
CA GLY A 468 26.29 -7.28 26.89
C GLY A 468 26.56 -5.88 27.48
N ARG A 469 25.90 -4.81 26.99
CA ARG A 469 26.02 -3.46 27.59
C ARG A 469 24.87 -3.21 28.57
N GLU A 470 25.14 -2.43 29.62
CA GLU A 470 24.07 -1.95 30.50
C GLU A 470 23.25 -0.90 29.76
N VAL A 471 21.95 -1.14 29.62
CA VAL A 471 21.02 -0.25 28.92
C VAL A 471 19.84 0.11 29.80
N GLN A 472 19.49 1.40 29.83
CA GLN A 472 18.27 1.91 30.44
C GLN A 472 17.46 2.66 29.40
N ILE A 473 16.13 2.51 29.43
CA ILE A 473 15.21 3.14 28.47
C ILE A 473 14.35 4.16 29.19
N PHE A 474 14.38 5.41 28.73
CA PHE A 474 13.61 6.51 29.29
C PHE A 474 12.39 6.77 28.42
N VAL A 475 11.22 6.49 28.98
CA VAL A 475 9.94 6.51 28.25
C VAL A 475 9.10 7.67 28.74
N ARG A 476 8.71 8.56 27.83
CA ARG A 476 7.82 9.69 28.18
C ARG A 476 6.40 9.23 28.53
N SER A 477 5.86 8.25 27.81
CA SER A 477 4.46 7.82 27.92
C SER A 477 4.28 6.32 27.68
N ILE A 478 4.11 5.92 26.42
CA ILE A 478 3.86 4.53 25.98
C ILE A 478 4.93 4.06 25.00
N LEU A 479 5.06 2.74 24.87
CA LEU A 479 5.95 2.11 23.89
C LEU A 479 5.28 2.07 22.51
N LEU A 480 6.08 2.23 21.46
CA LEU A 480 5.68 2.04 20.06
C LEU A 480 4.35 2.71 19.71
N ARG A 481 4.20 4.00 20.05
CA ARG A 481 2.99 4.76 19.72
C ARG A 481 2.64 4.60 18.24
N GLY A 482 1.39 4.22 17.96
CA GLY A 482 0.88 3.94 16.60
C GLY A 482 0.94 2.46 16.20
N PHE A 483 1.58 1.60 16.99
CA PHE A 483 1.44 0.15 16.89
C PHE A 483 0.43 -0.36 17.90
N ASP A 484 -0.06 -1.58 17.68
CA ASP A 484 -0.89 -2.32 18.63
C ASP A 484 -0.28 -2.35 20.03
N GLN A 485 -1.00 -1.75 20.99
CA GLN A 485 -0.48 -1.54 22.34
C GLN A 485 -0.37 -2.83 23.16
N GLN A 486 -1.14 -3.88 22.85
CA GLN A 486 -0.93 -5.19 23.48
C GLN A 486 0.42 -5.77 23.05
N MET A 487 0.74 -5.69 21.76
CA MET A 487 2.02 -6.16 21.23
C MET A 487 3.18 -5.33 21.78
N ALA A 488 3.02 -4.00 21.85
CA ALA A 488 4.02 -3.10 22.42
C ALA A 488 4.31 -3.41 23.90
N SER A 489 3.27 -3.71 24.70
CA SER A 489 3.44 -4.14 26.09
C SER A 489 4.23 -5.44 26.18
N LYS A 490 3.85 -6.47 25.42
CA LYS A 490 4.54 -7.77 25.43
C LYS A 490 6.03 -7.65 25.05
N ILE A 491 6.39 -6.74 24.13
CA ILE A 491 7.79 -6.42 23.83
C ILE A 491 8.50 -5.82 25.04
N GLY A 492 7.88 -4.82 25.69
CA GLY A 492 8.41 -4.21 26.90
C GLY A 492 8.60 -5.23 28.03
N ASP A 493 7.62 -6.12 28.23
CA ASP A 493 7.66 -7.17 29.24
C ASP A 493 8.80 -8.17 28.96
N TYR A 494 8.97 -8.58 27.70
CA TYR A 494 10.09 -9.45 27.29
C TYR A 494 11.44 -8.78 27.57
N MET A 495 11.61 -7.53 27.12
CA MET A 495 12.84 -6.77 27.30
C MET A 495 13.16 -6.52 28.79
N SER A 496 12.14 -6.28 29.61
CA SER A 496 12.29 -6.15 31.07
C SER A 496 12.71 -7.47 31.70
N THR A 497 12.11 -8.59 31.27
CA THR A 497 12.39 -9.93 31.79
C THR A 497 13.82 -10.38 31.52
N ILE A 498 14.39 -10.01 30.36
CA ILE A 498 15.82 -10.26 30.06
C ILE A 498 16.79 -9.26 30.74
N GLY A 499 16.28 -8.38 31.62
CA GLY A 499 17.09 -7.56 32.52
C GLY A 499 17.26 -6.08 32.13
N MET A 500 16.56 -5.59 31.10
CA MET A 500 16.61 -4.16 30.75
C MET A 500 15.74 -3.31 31.68
N LYS A 501 16.19 -2.10 32.01
CA LYS A 501 15.46 -1.20 32.90
C LYS A 501 14.66 -0.16 32.12
N PHE A 502 13.36 -0.10 32.35
CA PHE A 502 12.47 0.91 31.79
C PHE A 502 12.12 1.95 32.86
N HIS A 503 12.32 3.22 32.52
CA HIS A 503 11.98 4.37 33.36
C HIS A 503 10.85 5.16 32.71
N TYR A 504 9.62 4.84 33.10
CA TYR A 504 8.41 5.50 32.60
C TYR A 504 8.23 6.90 33.21
N GLN A 505 7.57 7.76 32.44
CA GLN A 505 7.28 9.15 32.79
C GLN A 505 8.54 9.94 33.18
N ARG A 506 9.66 9.64 32.51
CA ARG A 506 10.92 10.39 32.65
C ARG A 506 11.18 11.23 31.41
N ILE A 507 11.36 12.53 31.61
CA ILE A 507 11.58 13.50 30.53
C ILE A 507 12.93 14.17 30.77
N PRO A 508 13.88 14.10 29.83
CA PRO A 508 15.20 14.72 30.02
C PRO A 508 15.09 16.24 30.07
N THR A 509 15.90 16.87 30.91
CA THR A 509 15.89 18.33 31.13
C THR A 509 17.25 18.97 30.88
N ARG A 510 18.35 18.25 31.08
CA ARG A 510 19.72 18.70 30.82
C ARG A 510 20.68 17.52 30.67
N LEU A 511 21.68 17.65 29.81
CA LEU A 511 22.77 16.68 29.67
C LEU A 511 24.11 17.33 30.01
N GLU A 512 24.79 16.79 31.00
CA GLU A 512 26.04 17.34 31.55
C GLU A 512 27.21 16.38 31.32
N CYS A 513 28.37 16.89 30.93
CA CYS A 513 29.61 16.13 30.85
C CYS A 513 30.33 16.18 32.20
N LEU A 514 30.51 15.02 32.84
CA LEU A 514 31.25 14.89 34.10
C LEU A 514 32.73 14.60 33.85
N GLU A 515 33.03 13.76 32.86
CA GLU A 515 34.39 13.37 32.48
C GLU A 515 34.47 13.28 30.94
N GLU A 516 35.39 14.03 30.34
CA GLU A 516 35.64 13.94 28.90
C GLU A 516 36.28 12.59 28.55
N GLY A 517 35.87 11.98 27.44
CA GLY A 517 36.43 10.70 27.02
C GLY A 517 35.66 10.03 25.88
N LYS A 518 36.16 8.85 25.48
CA LYS A 518 35.57 8.00 24.44
C LYS A 518 35.59 6.52 24.89
N PRO A 519 34.60 6.08 25.71
CA PRO A 519 33.51 6.88 26.25
C PRO A 519 33.95 7.76 27.43
N GLY A 520 33.27 8.89 27.62
CA GLY A 520 33.39 9.73 28.81
C GLY A 520 32.38 9.31 29.88
N LYS A 521 32.11 10.22 30.81
CA LYS A 521 31.04 10.09 31.80
C LYS A 521 30.08 11.27 31.66
N LEU A 522 28.80 10.97 31.49
CA LEU A 522 27.71 11.92 31.32
C LEU A 522 26.71 11.78 32.47
N ARG A 523 25.99 12.87 32.74
CA ARG A 523 24.84 12.90 33.64
C ARG A 523 23.61 13.40 32.90
N LEU A 524 22.60 12.56 32.80
CA LEU A 524 21.29 12.94 32.28
C LEU A 524 20.43 13.40 33.45
N HIS A 525 20.11 14.69 33.50
CA HIS A 525 19.09 15.23 34.39
C HIS A 525 17.73 15.03 33.74
N TYR A 526 16.73 14.69 34.55
CA TYR A 526 15.39 14.43 34.08
C TYR A 526 14.34 14.78 35.13
N ARG A 527 13.16 15.11 34.62
CA ARG A 527 11.96 15.28 35.41
C ARG A 527 11.19 13.97 35.52
N GLN A 528 10.67 13.71 36.70
CA GLN A 528 9.77 12.61 37.00
C GLN A 528 8.45 13.10 37.60
N THR A 529 7.36 12.45 37.23
CA THR A 529 6.08 12.58 37.96
C THR A 529 5.98 11.42 38.94
N LEU A 530 5.80 11.72 40.23
CA LEU A 530 5.62 10.75 41.30
C LEU A 530 4.16 10.27 41.35
N GLU A 531 3.90 9.17 42.07
CA GLU A 531 2.54 8.68 42.29
C GLU A 531 1.63 9.71 42.98
N SER A 532 2.22 10.61 43.78
CA SER A 532 1.52 11.75 44.40
C SER A 532 1.08 12.83 43.38
N GLY A 533 1.53 12.75 42.13
CA GLY A 533 1.38 13.80 41.12
C GLY A 533 2.44 14.91 41.23
N GLU A 534 3.32 14.87 42.23
CA GLU A 534 4.41 15.83 42.37
C GLU A 534 5.47 15.63 41.28
N ILE A 535 6.07 16.74 40.86
CA ILE A 535 7.13 16.77 39.88
C ILE A 535 8.46 16.93 40.59
N GLU A 536 9.38 15.99 40.38
CA GLU A 536 10.72 16.00 40.95
C GLU A 536 11.78 16.01 39.82
N GLU A 537 12.91 16.68 40.04
CA GLU A 537 14.09 16.56 39.19
C GLU A 537 15.07 15.56 39.80
N SER A 538 15.60 14.66 38.98
CA SER A 538 16.57 13.65 39.37
C SER A 538 17.62 13.50 38.26
N TYR A 539 18.58 12.61 38.44
CA TYR A 539 19.63 12.37 37.46
C TYR A 539 20.08 10.91 37.41
N GLU A 540 20.71 10.53 36.30
CA GLU A 540 21.34 9.23 36.11
C GLU A 540 22.70 9.41 35.40
N ASP A 541 23.75 8.78 35.94
CA ASP A 541 25.08 8.78 35.34
C ASP A 541 25.20 7.63 34.31
N CYS A 542 25.81 7.93 33.16
CA CYS A 542 26.04 6.97 32.08
C CYS A 542 27.28 7.33 31.26
N ASN A 543 27.61 6.51 30.27
CA ASN A 543 28.68 6.77 29.31
C ASN A 543 28.15 7.42 28.03
N THR A 544 26.95 7.02 27.59
CA THR A 544 26.34 7.43 26.33
C THR A 544 24.86 7.71 26.52
N VAL A 545 24.36 8.81 25.95
CA VAL A 545 22.92 9.09 25.83
C VAL A 545 22.54 9.05 24.35
N LEU A 546 21.60 8.15 24.01
CA LEU A 546 21.06 7.99 22.66
C LEU A 546 19.65 8.59 22.59
N PHE A 547 19.49 9.66 21.81
CA PHE A 547 18.18 10.26 21.54
C PHE A 547 17.51 9.57 20.35
N ALA A 548 16.38 8.90 20.61
CA ALA A 548 15.56 8.18 19.62
C ALA A 548 14.08 8.60 19.73
N ILE A 549 13.86 9.92 19.75
CA ILE A 549 12.58 10.58 20.05
C ILE A 549 11.75 10.96 18.79
N GLY A 550 12.09 10.40 17.64
CA GLY A 550 11.44 10.69 16.35
C GLY A 550 12.38 11.32 15.33
N ARG A 551 11.86 11.58 14.13
CA ARG A 551 12.60 12.14 12.99
C ARG A 551 11.82 13.29 12.35
N GLU A 552 12.51 14.16 11.62
CA GLU A 552 11.92 15.25 10.82
C GLU A 552 12.38 15.16 9.37
N ALA A 553 11.48 15.50 8.45
CA ALA A 553 11.79 15.57 7.04
C ALA A 553 12.82 16.68 6.75
N CYS A 554 13.75 16.41 5.84
CA CYS A 554 14.83 17.36 5.50
C CYS A 554 14.39 18.44 4.49
N THR A 555 13.26 19.10 4.72
CA THR A 555 12.63 20.01 3.76
C THR A 555 12.88 21.49 4.04
N ASN A 556 13.22 21.84 5.29
CA ASN A 556 13.35 23.24 5.75
C ASN A 556 14.38 24.07 4.98
N GLU A 557 15.48 23.47 4.55
CA GLU A 557 16.59 24.15 3.87
C GLU A 557 16.51 24.01 2.33
N LEU A 558 15.40 23.48 1.78
CA LEU A 558 15.23 23.34 0.34
C LEU A 558 14.69 24.62 -0.34
N ASN A 559 14.23 25.62 0.41
CA ASN A 559 13.54 26.82 -0.11
C ASN A 559 12.23 26.49 -0.87
N LEU A 560 11.44 25.55 -0.35
CA LEU A 560 10.14 25.16 -0.94
C LEU A 560 9.13 26.32 -1.01
N ASP A 561 9.25 27.29 -0.12
CA ASP A 561 8.46 28.53 -0.10
C ASP A 561 8.62 29.36 -1.38
N LYS A 562 9.82 29.37 -1.98
CA LYS A 562 10.09 30.11 -3.22
C LYS A 562 9.34 29.58 -4.44
N ILE A 563 8.88 28.34 -4.38
CA ILE A 563 8.07 27.72 -5.43
C ILE A 563 6.59 27.59 -5.00
N GLY A 564 6.22 28.12 -3.83
CA GLY A 564 4.85 28.11 -3.33
C GLY A 564 4.41 26.82 -2.65
N ILE A 565 5.33 25.98 -2.16
CA ILE A 565 4.99 24.76 -1.42
C ILE A 565 5.06 25.01 0.08
N GLU A 566 3.94 24.72 0.76
CA GLU A 566 3.87 24.74 2.22
C GLU A 566 4.10 23.34 2.80
N VAL A 567 4.94 23.27 3.84
CA VAL A 567 5.21 22.03 4.59
C VAL A 567 4.37 21.96 5.86
N ASN A 568 3.99 20.75 6.26
CA ASN A 568 3.30 20.51 7.52
C ASN A 568 4.30 20.55 8.70
N LYS A 569 4.46 21.73 9.31
CA LYS A 569 5.36 21.93 10.46
C LYS A 569 4.98 21.09 11.67
N ALA A 570 3.68 20.87 11.91
CA ALA A 570 3.20 20.05 13.02
C ALA A 570 3.54 18.56 12.82
N ASN A 571 3.59 18.12 11.57
CA ASN A 571 3.96 16.75 11.20
C ASN A 571 5.41 16.65 10.68
N GLY A 572 6.36 17.30 11.36
CA GLY A 572 7.79 17.13 11.08
C GLY A 572 8.25 17.66 9.72
N PHE A 573 7.64 18.76 9.25
CA PHE A 573 7.97 19.45 8.00
C PHE A 573 7.73 18.63 6.72
N LYS A 574 6.75 17.73 6.75
CA LYS A 574 6.41 16.87 5.60
C LYS A 574 5.67 17.61 4.49
N ILE A 575 5.81 17.15 3.25
CA ILE A 575 5.17 17.69 2.03
C ILE A 575 3.84 16.99 1.81
N LYS A 576 2.78 17.77 1.56
CA LYS A 576 1.47 17.23 1.20
C LYS A 576 1.47 16.78 -0.26
N THR A 577 1.00 15.57 -0.50
CA THR A 577 0.93 15.01 -1.86
C THR A 577 -0.40 14.32 -2.10
N LYS A 578 -0.71 14.03 -3.36
CA LYS A 578 -1.72 13.06 -3.74
C LYS A 578 -1.05 12.11 -4.72
N GLU A 579 -0.97 10.82 -4.37
CA GLU A 579 -0.33 9.81 -5.23
C GLU A 579 1.12 10.20 -5.58
N GLU A 580 1.87 10.65 -4.56
CA GLU A 580 3.26 11.12 -4.63
C GLU A 580 3.47 12.43 -5.43
N GLN A 581 2.43 12.98 -6.07
CA GLN A 581 2.49 14.27 -6.75
C GLN A 581 2.12 15.41 -5.79
N SER A 582 2.78 16.55 -5.89
CA SER A 582 2.36 17.74 -5.16
C SER A 582 0.91 18.12 -5.50
N ILE A 583 0.14 18.50 -4.48
CA ILE A 583 -1.25 18.94 -4.67
C ILE A 583 -1.35 20.30 -5.37
N ASP A 584 -0.30 21.13 -5.28
CA ASP A 584 -0.29 22.51 -5.77
C ASP A 584 0.46 22.65 -7.10
N ILE A 585 1.41 21.73 -7.39
CA ILE A 585 2.40 21.90 -8.46
C ILE A 585 2.56 20.62 -9.30
N PRO A 586 2.10 20.59 -10.57
CA PRO A 586 2.09 19.38 -11.39
C PRO A 586 3.47 18.78 -11.71
N TRP A 587 4.53 19.60 -11.76
CA TRP A 587 5.89 19.15 -12.08
C TRP A 587 6.71 18.70 -10.85
N LEU A 588 6.16 18.90 -9.64
CA LEU A 588 6.82 18.56 -8.39
C LEU A 588 6.19 17.31 -7.77
N TYR A 589 7.04 16.44 -7.27
CA TYR A 589 6.67 15.18 -6.63
C TYR A 589 7.45 15.03 -5.33
N ALA A 590 6.94 14.23 -4.40
CA ALA A 590 7.68 13.83 -3.20
C ALA A 590 7.47 12.34 -2.94
N ILE A 591 8.52 11.65 -2.46
CA ILE A 591 8.48 10.21 -2.16
C ILE A 591 9.23 9.87 -0.87
N GLY A 592 8.81 8.79 -0.20
CA GLY A 592 9.40 8.31 1.04
C GLY A 592 9.06 9.20 2.24
N ASP A 593 9.94 9.20 3.25
CA ASP A 593 9.67 9.73 4.59
C ASP A 593 9.37 11.25 4.64
N CYS A 594 9.53 11.99 3.53
CA CYS A 594 9.19 13.40 3.46
C CYS A 594 7.73 13.67 3.04
N ILE A 595 6.92 12.64 2.75
CA ILE A 595 5.48 12.80 2.46
C ILE A 595 4.67 12.88 3.76
N ASP A 596 3.66 13.75 3.80
CA ASP A 596 2.71 13.90 4.89
C ASP A 596 1.73 12.72 4.97
N GLU A 597 1.70 12.06 6.12
CA GLU A 597 0.90 10.86 6.37
C GLU A 597 -0.60 11.11 6.31
N GLN A 598 -1.05 12.34 6.57
CA GLN A 598 -2.47 12.72 6.49
C GLN A 598 -3.02 12.66 5.06
N THR A 599 -2.14 12.58 4.06
CA THR A 599 -2.52 12.45 2.65
C THR A 599 -2.62 11.00 2.17
N MET A 600 -2.42 10.05 3.09
CA MET A 600 -2.40 8.62 2.84
C MET A 600 -3.42 7.89 3.74
N PRO A 601 -3.71 6.60 3.50
CA PRO A 601 -4.63 5.84 4.34
C PRO A 601 -4.19 5.87 5.82
N PRO A 602 -5.12 6.16 6.76
CA PRO A 602 -4.79 6.28 8.17
C PRO A 602 -4.31 4.94 8.74
N GLY A 603 -3.36 5.01 9.67
CA GLY A 603 -2.84 3.85 10.42
C GLY A 603 -1.83 2.98 9.66
N GLN A 604 -1.29 3.45 8.52
CA GLN A 604 -0.34 2.68 7.72
C GLN A 604 1.11 3.19 7.90
N PRO A 605 2.10 2.30 8.00
CA PRO A 605 3.49 2.68 8.16
C PRO A 605 4.08 3.17 6.83
N LEU A 606 4.46 4.46 6.78
CA LEU A 606 4.92 5.13 5.56
C LEU A 606 6.44 5.25 5.46
N GLU A 607 7.13 5.33 6.60
CA GLU A 607 8.58 5.56 6.67
C GLU A 607 9.39 4.26 6.55
N LEU A 608 9.16 3.53 5.45
CA LEU A 608 9.78 2.23 5.20
C LEU A 608 10.52 2.20 3.86
N THR A 609 11.67 1.52 3.85
CA THR A 609 12.51 1.43 2.65
C THR A 609 11.82 0.75 1.47
N PRO A 610 11.15 -0.41 1.61
CA PRO A 610 10.43 -1.02 0.50
C PRO A 610 9.33 -0.12 -0.08
N VAL A 611 8.62 0.61 0.79
CA VAL A 611 7.61 1.60 0.40
C VAL A 611 8.24 2.69 -0.46
N ALA A 612 9.33 3.30 -0.01
CA ALA A 612 10.02 4.35 -0.75
C ALA A 612 10.55 3.86 -2.11
N ILE A 613 11.09 2.63 -2.18
CA ILE A 613 11.58 2.01 -3.42
C ILE A 613 10.43 1.82 -4.41
N GLN A 614 9.34 1.18 -3.97
CA GLN A 614 8.21 0.87 -4.83
C GLN A 614 7.49 2.14 -5.29
N ALA A 615 7.29 3.12 -4.40
CA ALA A 615 6.75 4.43 -4.74
C ALA A 615 7.60 5.13 -5.81
N GLY A 616 8.93 5.17 -5.64
CA GLY A 616 9.83 5.77 -6.63
C GLY A 616 9.80 5.08 -8.00
N GLN A 617 9.77 3.74 -8.02
CA GLN A 617 9.68 2.98 -9.28
C GLN A 617 8.35 3.20 -9.99
N LEU A 618 7.23 3.08 -9.27
CA LEU A 618 5.90 3.26 -9.86
C LEU A 618 5.72 4.70 -10.34
N LEU A 619 6.17 5.69 -9.56
CA LEU A 619 6.12 7.09 -9.96
C LEU A 619 6.90 7.35 -11.26
N ALA A 620 8.14 6.82 -11.39
CA ALA A 620 8.91 6.95 -12.61
C ALA A 620 8.21 6.33 -13.83
N LYS A 621 7.56 5.18 -13.67
CA LYS A 621 6.72 4.56 -14.72
C LYS A 621 5.54 5.44 -15.09
N ARG A 622 4.83 6.02 -14.11
CA ARG A 622 3.73 6.96 -14.39
C ARG A 622 4.23 8.17 -15.17
N MET A 623 5.39 8.71 -14.79
CA MET A 623 5.96 9.89 -15.44
C MET A 623 6.43 9.66 -16.87
N PHE A 624 6.90 8.45 -17.22
CA PHE A 624 7.67 8.22 -18.45
C PHE A 624 7.29 6.99 -19.28
N SER A 625 6.31 6.18 -18.86
CA SER A 625 5.85 5.00 -19.61
C SER A 625 4.33 4.87 -19.74
N ASN A 626 3.57 5.94 -19.45
CA ASN A 626 2.11 5.96 -19.45
C ASN A 626 1.45 4.94 -18.50
N SER A 627 2.20 4.42 -17.53
CA SER A 627 1.64 3.56 -16.48
C SER A 627 0.60 4.32 -15.66
N THR A 628 -0.48 3.64 -15.29
CA THR A 628 -1.50 4.15 -14.37
C THR A 628 -1.40 3.54 -12.97
N ILE A 629 -0.45 2.61 -12.77
CA ILE A 629 -0.28 1.88 -11.51
C ILE A 629 0.26 2.82 -10.43
N LYS A 630 -0.45 2.84 -9.29
CA LYS A 630 -0.14 3.65 -8.11
C LYS A 630 0.47 2.80 -7.02
N MET A 631 1.21 3.45 -6.11
CA MET A 631 1.65 2.77 -4.91
C MET A 631 0.44 2.41 -4.05
N ASP A 632 0.42 1.18 -3.55
CA ASP A 632 -0.60 0.70 -2.63
C ASP A 632 -0.04 0.77 -1.21
N TYR A 633 -0.61 1.67 -0.42
CA TYR A 633 -0.20 1.93 0.96
C TYR A 633 -1.02 1.16 2.00
N TYR A 634 -1.96 0.32 1.57
CA TYR A 634 -2.74 -0.50 2.48
C TYR A 634 -1.99 -1.80 2.83
N ASN A 635 -2.16 -2.26 4.08
CA ASN A 635 -1.62 -3.54 4.55
C ASN A 635 -0.11 -3.67 4.32
N VAL A 636 0.65 -2.60 4.52
CA VAL A 636 2.11 -2.64 4.39
C VAL A 636 2.69 -3.44 5.57
N PRO A 637 3.36 -4.58 5.33
CA PRO A 637 3.95 -5.36 6.40
C PRO A 637 5.09 -4.60 7.07
N THR A 638 5.16 -4.70 8.39
CA THR A 638 6.23 -4.09 9.21
C THR A 638 6.80 -5.11 10.18
N THR A 639 8.09 -4.97 10.49
CA THR A 639 8.73 -5.74 11.55
C THR A 639 9.62 -4.84 12.40
N VAL A 640 9.42 -4.90 13.72
CA VAL A 640 10.27 -4.29 14.74
C VAL A 640 11.25 -5.35 15.23
N PHE A 641 12.54 -5.10 15.05
CA PHE A 641 13.63 -6.03 15.34
C PHE A 641 14.16 -5.87 16.77
N THR A 642 13.27 -5.97 17.74
CA THR A 642 13.62 -6.10 19.17
C THR A 642 14.17 -7.50 19.48
N PRO A 643 14.73 -7.74 20.69
CA PRO A 643 15.31 -9.05 21.04
C PRO A 643 14.36 -10.23 20.80
N ILE A 644 13.07 -10.01 21.04
CA ILE A 644 11.98 -10.77 20.41
C ILE A 644 11.39 -9.91 19.29
N GLU A 645 11.31 -10.44 18.07
CA GLU A 645 10.87 -9.65 16.91
C GLU A 645 9.34 -9.56 16.87
N TYR A 646 8.82 -8.42 16.40
CA TYR A 646 7.38 -8.18 16.25
C TYR A 646 7.04 -7.86 14.80
N GLY A 647 6.27 -8.72 14.16
CA GLY A 647 5.72 -8.54 12.82
C GLY A 647 4.25 -8.14 12.83
N ALA A 648 3.86 -7.23 11.95
CA ALA A 648 2.49 -6.71 11.86
C ALA A 648 2.06 -6.41 10.42
N ILE A 649 0.76 -6.58 10.14
CA ILE A 649 0.10 -6.18 8.89
C ILE A 649 -1.31 -5.69 9.23
N GLY A 650 -1.75 -4.60 8.60
CA GLY A 650 -3.13 -4.13 8.75
C GLY A 650 -3.37 -3.35 10.04
N TYR A 651 -4.60 -3.40 10.56
CA TYR A 651 -4.99 -2.64 11.75
C TYR A 651 -4.42 -3.21 13.03
N SER A 652 -4.14 -2.33 14.00
CA SER A 652 -4.06 -2.71 15.40
C SER A 652 -5.44 -3.14 15.91
N GLU A 653 -5.47 -3.84 17.04
CA GLU A 653 -6.72 -4.22 17.71
C GLU A 653 -7.54 -2.99 18.10
N GLU A 654 -6.92 -2.00 18.74
CA GLU A 654 -7.59 -0.79 19.17
C GLU A 654 -8.14 0.05 18.00
N ASP A 655 -7.43 0.09 16.87
CA ASP A 655 -7.92 0.80 15.67
C ASP A 655 -9.04 0.03 14.98
N ALA A 656 -8.97 -1.30 14.92
CA ALA A 656 -10.02 -2.13 14.36
C ALA A 656 -11.32 -2.01 15.18
N LEU A 657 -11.23 -2.10 16.51
CA LEU A 657 -12.37 -1.93 17.41
C LEU A 657 -12.98 -0.53 17.28
N SER A 658 -12.15 0.52 17.25
CA SER A 658 -12.59 1.90 17.08
C SER A 658 -13.28 2.14 15.73
N LYS A 659 -12.75 1.54 14.65
CA LYS A 659 -13.22 1.77 13.28
C LYS A 659 -14.44 0.96 12.89
N PHE A 660 -14.49 -0.31 13.28
CA PHE A 660 -15.52 -1.26 12.84
C PHE A 660 -16.55 -1.57 13.95
N GLY A 661 -16.27 -1.23 15.20
CA GLY A 661 -17.12 -1.53 16.35
C GLY A 661 -16.82 -2.93 16.93
N GLU A 662 -16.87 -3.03 18.27
CA GLU A 662 -16.51 -4.24 19.02
C GLU A 662 -17.33 -5.47 18.61
N ASP A 663 -18.63 -5.30 18.38
CA ASP A 663 -19.53 -6.39 17.97
C ASP A 663 -19.18 -6.99 16.60
N ASN A 664 -18.48 -6.23 15.74
CA ASN A 664 -18.12 -6.64 14.38
C ASN A 664 -16.74 -7.28 14.28
N ILE A 665 -15.97 -7.30 15.36
CA ILE A 665 -14.60 -7.82 15.36
C ILE A 665 -14.51 -9.10 16.18
N GLU A 666 -13.78 -10.10 15.65
CA GLU A 666 -13.31 -11.26 16.40
C GLU A 666 -11.78 -11.29 16.42
N ILE A 667 -11.20 -11.71 17.54
CA ILE A 667 -9.74 -11.75 17.69
C ILE A 667 -9.32 -13.13 18.10
N PHE A 668 -8.69 -13.84 17.17
CA PHE A 668 -8.11 -15.16 17.39
C PHE A 668 -6.67 -15.01 17.84
N HIS A 669 -6.26 -15.75 18.87
CA HIS A 669 -4.91 -15.59 19.41
C HIS A 669 -4.36 -16.84 20.10
N SER A 670 -3.04 -16.89 20.23
CA SER A 670 -2.34 -17.96 20.94
C SER A 670 -0.98 -17.47 21.42
N GLU A 671 -0.59 -17.85 22.62
CA GLU A 671 0.80 -17.94 23.05
C GLU A 671 1.37 -19.29 22.62
N PHE A 672 2.67 -19.35 22.35
CA PHE A 672 3.33 -20.57 21.91
C PHE A 672 4.80 -20.58 22.33
N VAL A 673 5.43 -21.75 22.26
CA VAL A 673 6.86 -21.93 22.52
C VAL A 673 7.55 -22.34 21.22
N PRO A 674 8.51 -21.55 20.69
CA PRO A 674 9.36 -22.00 19.60
C PRO A 674 10.05 -23.31 20.00
N LEU A 675 10.00 -24.34 19.14
CA LEU A 675 10.57 -25.65 19.45
C LEU A 675 12.06 -25.54 19.78
N GLU A 676 12.77 -24.66 19.08
CA GLU A 676 14.20 -24.39 19.27
C GLU A 676 14.53 -23.91 20.69
N TRP A 677 13.56 -23.32 21.38
CA TRP A 677 13.72 -22.79 22.74
C TRP A 677 13.31 -23.78 23.83
N SER A 678 12.66 -24.89 23.48
CA SER A 678 12.07 -25.82 24.44
C SER A 678 13.09 -26.42 25.43
N ILE A 679 14.29 -26.74 24.94
CA ILE A 679 15.38 -27.34 25.73
C ILE A 679 16.34 -26.29 26.33
N CYS A 680 16.19 -25.02 25.97
CA CYS A 680 17.11 -23.96 26.37
C CYS A 680 16.75 -23.41 27.75
N HIS A 681 17.44 -23.86 28.79
CA HIS A 681 17.12 -23.54 30.19
C HIS A 681 17.27 -22.05 30.53
N HIS A 682 18.23 -21.37 29.91
CA HIS A 682 18.39 -19.93 30.14
C HIS A 682 17.23 -19.09 29.60
N ARG A 683 16.34 -19.68 28.78
CA ARG A 683 15.12 -19.05 28.24
C ARG A 683 13.87 -19.38 29.04
N ASP A 684 13.95 -20.12 30.15
CA ASP A 684 12.76 -20.60 30.88
C ASP A 684 11.78 -19.47 31.27
N GLN A 685 12.28 -18.25 31.53
CA GLN A 685 11.46 -17.09 31.88
C GLN A 685 10.76 -16.42 30.69
N VAL A 686 11.24 -16.66 29.47
CA VAL A 686 10.79 -15.95 28.25
C VAL A 686 10.25 -16.86 27.16
N LYS A 687 10.49 -18.17 27.24
CA LYS A 687 10.17 -19.10 26.14
C LYS A 687 8.68 -19.22 25.84
N THR A 688 7.82 -18.90 26.79
CA THR A 688 6.35 -18.85 26.64
C THR A 688 5.81 -17.49 26.24
N MET A 689 6.67 -16.48 26.03
CA MET A 689 6.24 -15.11 25.73
C MET A 689 6.01 -14.84 24.23
N SER A 690 6.23 -15.84 23.36
CA SER A 690 5.87 -15.72 21.94
C SER A 690 4.35 -15.75 21.80
N TYR A 691 3.82 -14.93 20.91
CA TYR A 691 2.38 -14.66 20.82
C TYR A 691 1.99 -14.31 19.39
N CYS A 692 0.84 -14.76 18.94
CA CYS A 692 0.27 -14.32 17.67
C CYS A 692 -1.23 -14.05 17.81
N LYS A 693 -1.73 -13.15 16.96
CA LYS A 693 -3.16 -12.89 16.83
C LYS A 693 -3.56 -12.49 15.42
N LEU A 694 -4.80 -12.82 15.08
CA LEU A 694 -5.51 -12.37 13.87
C LEU A 694 -6.73 -11.56 14.31
N ILE A 695 -6.92 -10.41 13.69
CA ILE A 695 -8.08 -9.54 13.87
C ILE A 695 -8.98 -9.73 12.65
N VAL A 696 -10.20 -10.20 12.87
CA VAL A 696 -11.13 -10.65 11.84
C VAL A 696 -12.39 -9.79 11.87
N ASP A 697 -12.81 -9.31 10.69
CA ASP A 697 -14.14 -8.72 10.52
C ASP A 697 -15.20 -9.82 10.40
N LYS A 698 -16.09 -9.91 11.39
CA LYS A 698 -17.15 -10.92 11.48
C LYS A 698 -18.13 -10.89 10.30
N ASN A 699 -18.29 -9.75 9.64
CA ASN A 699 -19.23 -9.61 8.53
C ASN A 699 -18.70 -10.22 7.24
N THR A 700 -17.39 -10.22 7.04
CA THR A 700 -16.75 -10.65 5.78
C THR A 700 -15.80 -11.84 5.96
N ASP A 701 -15.57 -12.27 7.19
CA ASP A 701 -14.53 -13.22 7.61
C ASP A 701 -13.10 -12.79 7.24
N ARG A 702 -12.90 -11.54 6.78
CA ARG A 702 -11.58 -11.06 6.35
C ARG A 702 -10.66 -10.83 7.54
N VAL A 703 -9.41 -11.27 7.38
CA VAL A 703 -8.32 -10.89 8.28
C VAL A 703 -7.89 -9.46 7.95
N ILE A 704 -8.19 -8.53 8.85
CA ILE A 704 -7.91 -7.09 8.70
C ILE A 704 -6.72 -6.63 9.54
N GLY A 705 -6.26 -7.46 10.47
CA GLY A 705 -5.06 -7.25 11.26
C GLY A 705 -4.34 -8.57 11.56
N PHE A 706 -3.02 -8.54 11.51
CA PHE A 706 -2.14 -9.67 11.75
C PHE A 706 -0.99 -9.22 12.64
N HIS A 707 -0.72 -9.97 13.70
CA HIS A 707 0.36 -9.66 14.62
C HIS A 707 1.06 -10.93 15.09
N VAL A 708 2.40 -10.92 15.10
CA VAL A 708 3.21 -12.01 15.61
C VAL A 708 4.42 -11.48 16.36
N LEU A 709 4.61 -11.94 17.60
CA LEU A 709 5.77 -11.75 18.45
C LEU A 709 6.50 -13.09 18.51
N SER A 710 7.64 -13.20 17.83
CA SER A 710 8.31 -14.49 17.58
C SER A 710 9.75 -14.26 17.13
N PRO A 711 10.67 -15.23 17.31
CA PRO A 711 11.86 -15.31 16.48
C PRO A 711 11.48 -15.27 14.98
N ASN A 712 12.29 -14.59 14.17
CA ASN A 712 12.10 -14.51 12.72
C ASN A 712 10.76 -13.93 12.27
N ALA A 713 10.15 -13.02 13.07
CA ALA A 713 8.82 -12.48 12.81
C ALA A 713 8.71 -11.82 11.42
N GLY A 714 9.80 -11.23 10.92
CA GLY A 714 9.83 -10.66 9.57
C GLY A 714 9.64 -11.69 8.45
N GLU A 715 10.27 -12.85 8.59
CA GLU A 715 10.16 -13.94 7.62
C GLU A 715 8.75 -14.57 7.63
N ILE A 716 8.16 -14.71 8.83
CA ILE A 716 6.78 -15.18 9.00
C ILE A 716 5.79 -14.21 8.34
N THR A 717 5.90 -12.92 8.69
CA THR A 717 4.93 -11.89 8.29
C THR A 717 4.91 -11.66 6.79
N GLN A 718 6.07 -11.74 6.12
CA GLN A 718 6.17 -11.40 4.69
C GLN A 718 5.27 -12.28 3.80
N GLY A 719 5.10 -13.56 4.12
CA GLY A 719 4.23 -14.48 3.37
C GLY A 719 2.75 -14.12 3.52
N TYR A 720 2.31 -13.86 4.76
CA TYR A 720 0.92 -13.52 5.06
C TYR A 720 0.50 -12.16 4.50
N ALA A 721 1.43 -11.23 4.28
CA ALA A 721 1.14 -9.96 3.62
C ALA A 721 0.58 -10.14 2.20
N LEU A 722 1.04 -11.17 1.47
CA LEU A 722 0.47 -11.52 0.16
C LEU A 722 -0.96 -12.02 0.31
N GLY A 723 -1.23 -12.90 1.29
CA GLY A 723 -2.57 -13.40 1.57
C GLY A 723 -3.54 -12.28 1.93
N MET A 724 -3.16 -11.38 2.84
CA MET A 724 -3.97 -10.22 3.21
C MET A 724 -4.19 -9.25 2.05
N ARG A 725 -3.19 -9.06 1.17
CA ARG A 725 -3.35 -8.29 -0.07
C ARG A 725 -4.40 -8.90 -1.00
N LEU A 726 -4.52 -10.23 -1.03
CA LEU A 726 -5.55 -10.95 -1.78
C LEU A 726 -6.90 -11.04 -1.05
N GLY A 727 -7.00 -10.48 0.16
CA GLY A 727 -8.23 -10.48 0.95
C GLY A 727 -8.50 -11.78 1.71
N ALA A 728 -7.43 -12.46 2.17
CA ALA A 728 -7.53 -13.69 2.94
C ALA A 728 -8.52 -13.59 4.12
N THR A 729 -9.29 -14.65 4.27
CA THR A 729 -10.28 -14.86 5.32
C THR A 729 -9.71 -15.72 6.45
N LYS A 730 -10.36 -15.75 7.62
CA LYS A 730 -9.98 -16.67 8.70
C LYS A 730 -10.09 -18.12 8.23
N ASN A 731 -11.10 -18.45 7.44
CA ASN A 731 -11.23 -19.77 6.84
C ASN A 731 -10.03 -20.13 5.92
N ASP A 732 -9.46 -19.18 5.17
CA ASP A 732 -8.27 -19.46 4.36
C ASP A 732 -7.04 -19.83 5.22
N PHE A 733 -6.89 -19.21 6.39
CA PHE A 733 -5.85 -19.58 7.35
C PHE A 733 -6.08 -21.00 7.90
N ASP A 734 -7.32 -21.35 8.24
CA ASP A 734 -7.67 -22.67 8.80
C ASP A 734 -7.55 -23.81 7.79
N MET A 735 -7.85 -23.53 6.51
CA MET A 735 -7.71 -24.50 5.43
C MET A 735 -6.26 -24.69 4.97
N THR A 736 -5.36 -23.78 5.36
CA THR A 736 -3.94 -23.87 5.05
C THR A 736 -3.26 -24.88 5.99
N ILE A 737 -2.64 -25.91 5.42
CA ILE A 737 -1.89 -26.89 6.21
C ILE A 737 -0.57 -26.28 6.70
N GLY A 738 -0.37 -26.30 8.02
CA GLY A 738 0.87 -25.85 8.65
C GLY A 738 2.09 -26.71 8.29
N ILE A 739 3.26 -26.08 8.26
CA ILE A 739 4.55 -26.78 8.15
C ILE A 739 5.04 -27.04 9.58
N HIS A 740 5.29 -28.30 9.92
CA HIS A 740 5.66 -28.70 11.27
C HIS A 740 7.10 -29.28 11.34
N PRO A 741 7.94 -28.86 12.31
CA PRO A 741 7.71 -27.82 13.31
C PRO A 741 8.11 -26.42 12.82
N THR A 742 7.23 -25.42 12.94
CA THR A 742 7.56 -24.01 12.68
C THR A 742 6.79 -23.05 13.60
N CYS A 743 7.35 -21.88 13.90
CA CYS A 743 6.59 -20.84 14.61
C CYS A 743 5.36 -20.35 13.82
N ALA A 744 5.46 -20.33 12.49
CA ALA A 744 4.42 -19.80 11.60
C ALA A 744 3.15 -20.66 11.54
N GLU A 745 3.22 -21.95 11.87
CA GLU A 745 2.07 -22.87 11.83
C GLU A 745 1.01 -22.54 12.89
N ASN A 746 1.38 -21.85 13.97
CA ASN A 746 0.43 -21.41 14.99
C ASN A 746 -0.69 -20.54 14.41
N LEU A 747 -0.41 -19.80 13.33
CA LEU A 747 -1.39 -18.95 12.65
C LEU A 747 -2.44 -19.73 11.85
N THR A 748 -2.18 -20.99 11.51
CA THR A 748 -3.11 -21.84 10.74
C THR A 748 -4.02 -22.68 11.63
N THR A 749 -3.91 -22.57 12.96
CA THR A 749 -4.65 -23.39 13.93
C THR A 749 -5.29 -22.58 15.06
N LEU A 750 -5.36 -21.25 14.92
CA LEU A 750 -5.93 -20.38 15.94
C LEU A 750 -7.44 -20.62 16.09
N SER A 751 -7.83 -21.11 17.26
CA SER A 751 -9.24 -21.40 17.61
C SER A 751 -9.74 -20.62 18.82
N VAL A 752 -8.86 -20.25 19.74
CA VAL A 752 -9.19 -19.43 20.92
C VAL A 752 -9.47 -18.00 20.50
N THR A 753 -10.60 -17.45 20.94
CA THR A 753 -10.97 -16.05 20.71
C THR A 753 -10.94 -15.25 22.01
N LYS A 754 -10.62 -13.96 21.91
CA LYS A 754 -10.68 -13.06 23.09
C LYS A 754 -12.08 -12.97 23.68
N SER A 755 -13.12 -13.04 22.85
CA SER A 755 -14.52 -12.96 23.29
C SER A 755 -15.00 -14.18 24.06
N SER A 756 -14.37 -15.36 23.88
CA SER A 756 -14.71 -16.55 24.66
C SER A 756 -14.21 -16.45 26.11
N GLY A 757 -13.18 -15.64 26.34
CA GLY A 757 -12.53 -15.49 27.66
C GLY A 757 -11.58 -16.65 28.00
N ASP A 758 -11.38 -17.59 27.09
CA ASP A 758 -10.44 -18.69 27.28
C ASP A 758 -8.98 -18.18 27.25
N SER A 759 -8.09 -18.96 27.88
CA SER A 759 -6.67 -18.61 27.93
C SER A 759 -6.02 -18.73 26.57
N ALA A 760 -5.20 -17.74 26.19
CA ALA A 760 -4.35 -17.80 25.00
C ALA A 760 -3.16 -18.78 25.17
N ALA A 761 -2.86 -19.20 26.41
CA ALA A 761 -1.76 -20.12 26.67
C ALA A 761 -2.05 -21.48 26.04
N GLN A 762 -1.17 -21.95 25.16
CA GLN A 762 -1.24 -23.32 24.69
C GLN A 762 -1.06 -24.28 25.86
N GLU A 763 -2.05 -25.15 26.07
CA GLU A 763 -1.82 -26.39 26.80
C GLU A 763 -0.79 -27.17 25.98
N GLY A 764 0.37 -27.46 26.58
CA GLY A 764 1.52 -28.03 25.87
C GLY A 764 1.22 -29.36 25.18
N CYS A 765 2.17 -29.84 24.38
CA CYS A 765 2.18 -31.26 24.00
C CYS A 765 2.42 -32.16 25.21
#